data_AF-A0AA38RYD4-F1
#
_entry.id   AF-A0AA38RYD4-F1
#
_cell.length_a   1.000
_cell.length_b   1.000
_cell.length_c   1.000
_cell.angle_alpha   90.00
_cell.angle_beta   90.00
_cell.angle_gamma   90.00
#
_symmetry.space_group_name_H-M   'P 1'
#
loop_
_entity.id
_entity.type
_entity.pdbx_description
1 polymer ?
#
loop_
_entity_poly.entity_id
_entity_poly.type
_entity_poly.pdbx_seq_one_letter_code
_entity_poly.pdbx_strand_id
1 'polypeptide(L)'
;MSSSLISQTVTPFLREHIPSNYAPISKVDNDDTSMSKDPNSKFCYRHRPDSKCRKAADESKMVTIQRELDQLSAADRQAITHVWSLFSAAPSRHRVLMLKGVLQTACFPQLSVVSREIGEQLKIDFITALPVEISQKILCYLDTVSLCKAAQVSQRWRQLADDDQVWLHMCEQHVNKKCTACGWGLPLLERKKLRDWKRQRRLQKDSREQRAMEELTAPPALPAPNTPRSPSPPAGKRDASHLDDGALVKRQRMNRAPSENSTWKNIYRDRFKVGSNWKYGRARLNVLQGHTNGVTCLQMDDNILASGSYDFTIRIWDLQTGKELRVLRGHQAGIRCLQFDDSKLVSGSLDGVIKIWNYRTGECLTTLQGHTNGVISVHFDGELLASGSIDKSIKVFNFQTKVSYCLRGHHDWVNSVRLDTESRTLLSASDDCTVKLWDLDSKTVIRTFVGHVGHVQQVLPMPVDFEPDEDVISGCTKADNADAVSECSSSSSSSSHSETPARASSAGREEEVRSHYGPGFASDPSRPLPPRYLLTGGLDSTIRLFDSATGKCLKTFFGHLEGIWGLAGDSLRIVTGANDACVKLWEPRSGKCERTITGHRGPVTCVGLSDSRMASGSEDNEIRVYSFGSQPGPGPTIEVGTPN
;
A
#
# COMPACT_ATOMS: atom_id res chain seq x y z
N MET A 1 14.74 11.79 54.28
CA MET A 1 14.48 12.38 52.95
C MET A 1 13.75 11.36 52.12
N SER A 2 12.61 11.60 51.49
CA SER A 2 11.52 12.56 51.69
C SER A 2 10.31 11.87 51.07
N SER A 3 9.19 11.89 51.78
CA SER A 3 7.86 11.43 51.41
C SER A 3 7.21 12.28 50.30
N SER A 4 8.01 12.78 49.35
CA SER A 4 7.61 13.79 48.36
C SER A 4 7.27 13.25 46.97
N LEU A 5 7.33 11.93 46.75
CA LEU A 5 7.01 11.33 45.44
C LEU A 5 5.62 10.67 45.38
N ILE A 6 4.92 10.52 46.52
CA ILE A 6 3.59 9.87 46.57
C ILE A 6 2.45 10.89 46.33
N SER A 7 2.74 12.19 46.40
CA SER A 7 1.75 13.26 46.16
C SER A 7 1.49 13.59 44.68
N GLN A 8 2.22 12.99 43.74
CA GLN A 8 2.00 13.15 42.29
C GLN A 8 1.18 12.00 41.68
N THR A 9 0.16 11.53 42.40
CA THR A 9 -0.89 10.70 41.81
C THR A 9 -2.03 11.61 41.34
N VAL A 10 -2.77 11.22 40.30
CA VAL A 10 -3.85 12.00 39.65
C VAL A 10 -5.04 12.33 40.59
N THR A 11 -5.02 11.80 41.80
CA THR A 11 -6.12 11.84 42.77
C THR A 11 -6.38 13.19 43.48
N PRO A 12 -5.39 14.06 43.79
CA PRO A 12 -5.65 15.38 44.39
C PRO A 12 -6.21 16.38 43.36
N PHE A 13 -5.74 16.32 42.11
CA PHE A 13 -6.15 17.20 41.02
C PHE A 13 -7.65 17.07 40.67
N LEU A 14 -8.17 15.84 40.73
CA LEU A 14 -9.60 15.57 40.50
C LEU A 14 -10.49 16.01 41.66
N ARG A 15 -9.93 16.21 42.86
CA ARG A 15 -10.66 16.63 44.06
C ARG A 15 -10.91 18.14 44.09
N GLU A 16 -10.02 18.95 43.52
CA GLU A 16 -10.16 20.42 43.45
C GLU A 16 -11.09 20.89 42.33
N HIS A 17 -11.16 20.16 41.20
CA HIS A 17 -11.88 20.65 40.01
C HIS A 17 -13.27 20.06 39.78
N ILE A 18 -13.73 19.08 40.58
CA ILE A 18 -15.11 18.53 40.49
C ILE A 18 -15.67 18.21 41.90
N PRO A 19 -16.06 19.22 42.71
CA PRO A 19 -16.48 19.02 44.10
C PRO A 19 -17.82 18.28 44.27
N SER A 20 -18.67 18.31 43.24
CA SER A 20 -20.04 17.75 43.28
C SER A 20 -20.09 16.22 43.25
N ASN A 21 -18.96 15.53 43.02
CA ASN A 21 -18.91 14.07 42.96
C ASN A 21 -18.40 13.39 44.24
N TYR A 22 -18.02 14.15 45.29
CA TYR A 22 -17.35 13.57 46.47
C TYR A 22 -18.11 13.68 47.80
N ALA A 23 -19.25 14.37 47.87
CA ALA A 23 -20.09 14.39 49.06
C ALA A 23 -21.56 14.72 48.74
N PRO A 24 -22.50 13.76 48.76
CA PRO A 24 -23.91 14.10 48.84
C PRO A 24 -24.29 14.26 50.31
N ILE A 25 -24.57 15.51 50.71
CA ILE A 25 -25.24 15.84 51.96
C ILE A 25 -26.69 15.32 51.87
N SER A 26 -27.20 14.87 53.01
CA SER A 26 -28.44 14.12 53.22
C SER A 26 -29.77 14.85 52.88
N LYS A 27 -30.69 14.07 52.27
CA LYS A 27 -32.19 14.10 52.30
C LYS A 27 -32.94 15.29 51.70
N VAL A 28 -34.02 15.03 50.94
CA VAL A 28 -35.44 14.97 51.39
C VAL A 28 -36.26 14.16 50.38
N ASP A 29 -37.22 13.38 50.89
CA ASP A 29 -38.22 12.58 50.16
C ASP A 29 -39.11 13.43 49.23
N ASN A 30 -39.43 12.91 48.04
CA ASN A 30 -40.78 13.00 47.49
C ASN A 30 -41.00 12.01 46.33
N ASP A 31 -42.16 11.38 46.40
CA ASP A 31 -42.75 10.41 45.49
C ASP A 31 -43.19 11.10 44.19
N ASP A 32 -42.85 10.52 43.02
CA ASP A 32 -43.75 10.53 41.85
C ASP A 32 -43.18 9.70 40.68
N THR A 33 -44.03 8.81 40.19
CA THR A 33 -43.85 7.89 39.07
C THR A 33 -43.64 8.59 37.72
N SER A 34 -42.50 8.34 37.06
CA SER A 34 -42.42 8.29 35.59
C SER A 34 -41.20 7.48 35.11
N MET A 35 -41.43 6.52 34.22
CA MET A 35 -40.42 5.66 33.60
C MET A 35 -39.56 6.45 32.60
N SER A 36 -38.56 7.19 33.08
CA SER A 36 -37.45 7.71 32.26
C SER A 36 -36.23 6.81 32.40
N LYS A 37 -35.77 6.21 31.30
CA LYS A 37 -34.51 5.46 31.27
C LYS A 37 -33.35 6.37 31.71
N ASP A 38 -32.76 6.08 32.86
CA ASP A 38 -31.64 6.83 33.40
C ASP A 38 -30.48 6.95 32.40
N PRO A 39 -30.00 8.17 32.08
CA PRO A 39 -28.89 8.41 31.17
C PRO A 39 -27.51 8.04 31.78
N ASN A 40 -27.50 7.35 32.93
CA ASN A 40 -26.30 7.13 33.74
C ASN A 40 -25.79 5.68 33.75
N SER A 41 -25.98 4.93 32.66
CA SER A 41 -25.38 3.59 32.48
C SER A 41 -23.89 3.62 32.07
N LYS A 42 -23.23 4.79 32.12
CA LYS A 42 -21.93 5.06 31.49
C LYS A 42 -20.71 5.12 32.41
N PHE A 43 -20.79 4.82 33.71
CA PHE A 43 -19.62 4.92 34.61
C PHE A 43 -19.25 3.62 35.36
N CYS A 44 -17.94 3.48 35.57
CA CYS A 44 -17.15 2.28 35.90
C CYS A 44 -17.44 1.63 37.28
N TYR A 45 -17.11 0.34 37.39
CA TYR A 45 -17.26 -0.61 38.52
C TYR A 45 -16.92 -0.06 39.93
N ARG A 46 -16.07 0.98 40.01
CA ARG A 46 -15.66 1.62 41.26
C ARG A 46 -16.74 2.47 41.93
N HIS A 47 -17.82 2.83 41.20
CA HIS A 47 -18.94 3.63 41.72
C HIS A 47 -20.27 2.88 41.78
N ARG A 48 -20.30 1.56 41.50
CA ARG A 48 -21.51 0.73 41.69
C ARG A 48 -21.13 -0.73 42.00
N PRO A 49 -21.05 -1.13 43.28
CA PRO A 49 -20.76 -2.53 43.64
C PRO A 49 -21.87 -3.50 43.21
N ASP A 50 -23.04 -2.99 42.80
CA ASP A 50 -24.21 -3.78 42.39
C ASP A 50 -24.33 -3.98 40.87
N SER A 51 -23.33 -3.60 40.07
CA SER A 51 -23.33 -4.00 38.66
C SER A 51 -23.13 -5.50 38.62
N LYS A 52 -24.25 -6.24 38.49
CA LYS A 52 -24.34 -7.69 38.29
C LYS A 52 -22.99 -8.20 37.79
N CYS A 53 -22.21 -8.74 38.73
CA CYS A 53 -21.06 -9.58 38.44
C CYS A 53 -21.47 -10.53 37.32
N ARG A 54 -20.50 -11.07 36.59
CA ARG A 54 -20.69 -12.12 35.60
C ARG A 54 -21.42 -13.32 36.21
N LYS A 55 -22.73 -13.20 36.46
CA LYS A 55 -23.55 -14.16 37.20
C LYS A 55 -23.59 -15.46 36.44
N ALA A 56 -23.49 -15.44 35.10
CA ALA A 56 -23.40 -16.65 34.30
C ALA A 56 -22.10 -17.48 34.55
N ALA A 57 -20.96 -16.83 34.86
CA ALA A 57 -19.72 -17.53 35.18
C ALA A 57 -19.66 -17.91 36.68
N ASP A 58 -20.23 -17.07 37.54
CA ASP A 58 -20.35 -17.35 38.97
C ASP A 58 -21.41 -18.43 39.25
N GLU A 59 -22.45 -18.58 38.43
CA GLU A 59 -23.49 -19.61 38.56
C GLU A 59 -22.93 -21.02 38.34
N SER A 60 -22.10 -21.23 37.32
CA SER A 60 -21.47 -22.54 37.08
C SER A 60 -20.43 -22.89 38.14
N LYS A 61 -19.68 -21.90 38.63
CA LYS A 61 -18.73 -22.08 39.75
C LYS A 61 -19.46 -22.36 41.06
N MET A 62 -20.55 -21.65 41.35
CA MET A 62 -21.37 -21.87 42.54
C MET A 62 -22.01 -23.26 42.53
N VAL A 63 -22.39 -23.79 41.36
CA VAL A 63 -22.88 -25.18 41.21
C VAL A 63 -21.79 -26.20 41.55
N THR A 64 -20.54 -25.97 41.14
CA THR A 64 -19.41 -26.86 41.51
C THR A 64 -19.13 -26.82 43.00
N ILE A 65 -19.11 -25.61 43.59
CA ILE A 65 -18.95 -25.41 45.04
C ILE A 65 -20.08 -26.13 45.81
N GLN A 66 -21.31 -26.04 45.33
CA GLN A 66 -22.46 -26.73 45.93
C GLN A 66 -22.30 -28.26 45.88
N ARG A 67 -21.76 -28.83 44.79
CA ARG A 67 -21.49 -30.27 44.67
C ARG A 67 -20.42 -30.75 45.64
N GLU A 68 -19.34 -29.97 45.84
CA GLU A 68 -18.31 -30.28 46.83
C GLU A 68 -18.87 -30.18 48.25
N LEU A 69 -19.78 -29.23 48.48
CA LEU A 69 -20.47 -29.07 49.75
C LEU A 69 -21.39 -30.26 50.10
N ASP A 70 -22.01 -30.85 49.09
CA ASP A 70 -22.90 -32.03 49.24
C ASP A 70 -22.13 -33.34 49.48
N GLN A 71 -20.82 -33.37 49.23
CA GLN A 71 -19.95 -34.52 49.58
C GLN A 71 -19.52 -34.52 51.05
N LEU A 72 -19.71 -33.41 51.77
CA LEU A 72 -19.32 -33.24 53.16
C LEU A 72 -20.42 -33.71 54.12
N SER A 73 -20.05 -33.90 55.40
CA SER A 73 -20.99 -34.27 56.45
C SER A 73 -22.06 -33.17 56.65
N ALA A 74 -23.24 -33.56 57.13
CA ALA A 74 -24.34 -32.62 57.35
C ALA A 74 -23.99 -31.49 58.35
N ALA A 75 -23.11 -31.78 59.32
CA ALA A 75 -22.64 -30.80 60.30
C ALA A 75 -21.68 -29.77 59.68
N ASP A 76 -20.71 -30.24 58.88
CA ASP A 76 -19.73 -29.36 58.23
C ASP A 76 -20.41 -28.44 57.19
N ARG A 77 -21.39 -28.99 56.48
CA ARG A 77 -22.21 -28.24 55.52
C ARG A 77 -22.96 -27.07 56.19
N GLN A 78 -23.53 -27.31 57.37
CA GLN A 78 -24.24 -26.26 58.12
C GLN A 78 -23.27 -25.20 58.64
N ALA A 79 -22.08 -25.59 59.09
CA ALA A 79 -21.07 -24.66 59.57
C ALA A 79 -20.58 -23.71 58.46
N ILE A 80 -20.25 -24.25 57.28
CA ILE A 80 -19.76 -23.46 56.13
C ILE A 80 -20.85 -22.50 55.61
N THR A 81 -22.08 -22.98 55.48
CA THR A 81 -23.22 -22.16 55.01
C THR A 81 -23.58 -21.06 56.00
N HIS A 82 -23.41 -21.31 57.30
CA HIS A 82 -23.56 -20.29 58.35
C HIS A 82 -22.48 -19.20 58.27
N VAL A 83 -21.23 -19.55 57.95
CA VAL A 83 -20.18 -18.53 57.73
C VAL A 83 -20.47 -17.67 56.49
N TRP A 84 -20.98 -18.27 55.41
CA TRP A 84 -21.38 -17.53 54.22
C TRP A 84 -22.58 -16.61 54.45
N SER A 85 -23.56 -17.04 55.23
CA SER A 85 -24.71 -16.20 55.60
C SER A 85 -24.29 -15.03 56.49
N LEU A 86 -23.40 -15.25 57.47
CA LEU A 86 -22.84 -14.19 58.30
C LEU A 86 -22.01 -13.19 57.48
N PHE A 87 -21.19 -13.67 56.54
CA PHE A 87 -20.40 -12.80 55.67
C PHE A 87 -21.28 -11.98 54.72
N SER A 88 -22.30 -12.60 54.13
CA SER A 88 -23.24 -11.90 53.24
C SER A 88 -24.17 -10.94 53.98
N ALA A 89 -24.51 -11.19 55.25
CA ALA A 89 -25.32 -10.28 56.06
C ALA A 89 -24.51 -9.09 56.62
N ALA A 90 -23.18 -9.19 56.73
CA ALA A 90 -22.34 -8.16 57.35
C ALA A 90 -22.21 -6.87 56.49
N PRO A 91 -22.09 -5.67 57.11
CA PRO A 91 -21.79 -4.41 56.39
C PRO A 91 -20.42 -4.41 55.70
N SER A 92 -20.24 -3.60 54.64
CA SER A 92 -19.02 -3.57 53.79
C SER A 92 -17.71 -3.40 54.56
N ARG A 93 -17.68 -2.53 55.58
CA ARG A 93 -16.50 -2.32 56.45
C ARG A 93 -16.12 -3.57 57.25
N HIS A 94 -17.11 -4.32 57.72
CA HIS A 94 -16.90 -5.58 58.45
C HIS A 94 -16.45 -6.70 57.52
N ARG A 95 -17.01 -6.79 56.30
CA ARG A 95 -16.55 -7.75 55.29
C ARG A 95 -15.07 -7.58 54.93
N VAL A 96 -14.59 -6.34 54.80
CA VAL A 96 -13.16 -6.07 54.55
C VAL A 96 -12.27 -6.50 55.71
N LEU A 97 -12.72 -6.30 56.96
CA LEU A 97 -11.99 -6.77 58.15
C LEU A 97 -11.97 -8.30 58.24
N MET A 98 -13.10 -8.96 57.98
CA MET A 98 -13.18 -10.42 57.91
C MET A 98 -12.23 -10.98 56.84
N LEU A 99 -12.21 -10.40 55.64
CA LEU A 99 -11.27 -10.80 54.59
C LEU A 99 -9.80 -10.60 54.99
N LYS A 100 -9.47 -9.47 55.62
CA LYS A 100 -8.11 -9.24 56.14
C LYS A 100 -7.71 -10.26 57.20
N GLY A 101 -8.64 -10.62 58.09
CA GLY A 101 -8.43 -11.66 59.09
C GLY A 101 -8.19 -13.03 58.46
N VAL A 102 -9.06 -13.45 57.53
CA VAL A 102 -8.95 -14.73 56.81
C VAL A 102 -7.65 -14.82 56.04
N LEU A 103 -7.21 -13.74 55.38
CA LEU A 103 -5.94 -13.69 54.66
C LEU A 103 -4.72 -13.82 55.58
N GLN A 104 -4.79 -13.33 56.82
CA GLN A 104 -3.70 -13.48 57.79
C GLN A 104 -3.65 -14.88 58.43
N THR A 105 -4.78 -15.56 58.53
CA THR A 105 -4.87 -16.90 59.12
C THR A 105 -4.68 -18.04 58.12
N ALA A 106 -4.71 -17.74 56.82
CA ALA A 106 -4.62 -18.74 55.76
C ALA A 106 -3.18 -19.24 55.55
N CYS A 107 -3.03 -20.54 55.28
CA CYS A 107 -1.75 -21.14 54.92
C CYS A 107 -1.37 -20.88 53.44
N PHE A 108 -0.10 -21.05 53.07
CA PHE A 108 0.39 -20.76 51.71
C PHE A 108 -0.43 -21.43 50.58
N PRO A 109 -0.82 -22.72 50.67
CA PRO A 109 -1.72 -23.34 49.69
C PRO A 109 -3.08 -22.64 49.57
N GLN A 110 -3.67 -22.18 50.69
CA GLN A 110 -4.95 -21.48 50.70
C GLN A 110 -4.82 -20.08 50.07
N LEU A 111 -3.73 -19.35 50.35
CA LEU A 111 -3.45 -18.06 49.72
C LEU A 111 -3.23 -18.18 48.21
N SER A 112 -2.59 -19.26 47.75
CA SER A 112 -2.45 -19.54 46.32
C SER A 112 -3.81 -19.77 45.64
N VAL A 113 -4.74 -20.45 46.31
CA VAL A 113 -6.11 -20.64 45.81
C VAL A 113 -6.85 -19.30 45.75
N VAL A 114 -6.76 -18.50 46.81
CA VAL A 114 -7.37 -17.16 46.86
C VAL A 114 -6.79 -16.25 45.76
N SER A 115 -5.48 -16.26 45.55
CA SER A 115 -4.83 -15.50 44.48
C SER A 115 -5.28 -15.93 43.09
N ARG A 116 -5.50 -17.24 42.87
CA ARG A 116 -6.00 -17.77 41.59
C ARG A 116 -7.44 -17.32 41.33
N GLU A 117 -8.32 -17.45 42.32
CA GLU A 117 -9.72 -17.05 42.19
C GLU A 117 -9.88 -15.53 42.03
N ILE A 118 -9.11 -14.73 42.78
CA ILE A 118 -9.11 -13.27 42.65
C ILE A 118 -8.53 -12.83 41.31
N GLY A 119 -7.46 -13.48 40.84
CA GLY A 119 -6.81 -13.17 39.56
C GLY A 119 -7.73 -13.37 38.35
N GLU A 120 -8.65 -14.33 38.39
CA GLU A 120 -9.67 -14.51 37.36
C GLU A 120 -10.76 -13.45 37.39
N GLN A 121 -11.15 -13.00 38.59
CA GLN A 121 -12.23 -12.03 38.81
C GLN A 121 -11.79 -10.57 38.58
N LEU A 122 -10.49 -10.26 38.68
CA LEU A 122 -9.93 -8.92 38.47
C LEU A 122 -9.48 -8.63 37.03
N LYS A 123 -9.77 -9.50 36.05
CA LYS A 123 -9.45 -9.23 34.64
C LYS A 123 -10.36 -8.12 34.11
N ILE A 124 -9.81 -6.90 33.99
CA ILE A 124 -10.48 -5.73 33.43
C ILE A 124 -10.21 -5.68 31.92
N ASP A 125 -11.28 -5.55 31.12
CA ASP A 125 -11.18 -5.27 29.69
C ASP A 125 -10.78 -3.81 29.45
N PHE A 126 -9.48 -3.53 29.43
CA PHE A 126 -8.93 -2.18 29.27
C PHE A 126 -9.41 -1.48 27.99
N ILE A 127 -9.54 -2.20 26.87
CA ILE A 127 -10.00 -1.62 25.58
C ILE A 127 -11.43 -1.06 25.68
N THR A 128 -12.28 -1.68 26.49
CA THR A 128 -13.68 -1.22 26.67
C THR A 128 -13.81 -0.16 27.75
N ALA A 129 -12.83 -0.07 28.66
CA ALA A 129 -12.77 0.91 29.73
C ALA A 129 -12.15 2.25 29.28
N LEU A 130 -11.25 2.22 28.29
CA LEU A 130 -10.60 3.41 27.75
C LEU A 130 -11.50 4.20 26.78
N PRO A 131 -11.25 5.51 26.61
CA PRO A 131 -11.83 6.31 25.52
C PRO A 131 -11.56 5.69 24.15
N VAL A 132 -12.52 5.86 23.23
CA VAL A 132 -12.49 5.19 21.91
C VAL A 132 -11.24 5.55 21.10
N GLU A 133 -10.73 6.77 21.25
CA GLU A 133 -9.56 7.27 20.51
C GLU A 133 -8.27 6.58 20.98
N ILE A 134 -8.14 6.35 22.29
CA ILE A 134 -6.98 5.64 22.85
C ILE A 134 -7.05 4.17 22.46
N SER A 135 -8.24 3.57 22.56
CA SER A 135 -8.46 2.18 22.14
C SER A 135 -8.15 1.98 20.65
N GLN A 136 -8.59 2.88 19.77
CA GLN A 136 -8.25 2.83 18.34
C GLN A 136 -6.74 2.97 18.10
N LYS A 137 -6.06 3.90 18.79
CA LYS A 137 -4.60 4.03 18.69
C LYS A 137 -3.86 2.76 19.13
N ILE A 138 -4.31 2.10 20.19
CA ILE A 138 -3.73 0.82 20.64
C ILE A 138 -3.92 -0.25 19.57
N LEU A 139 -5.11 -0.33 18.96
CA LEU A 139 -5.40 -1.29 17.89
C LEU A 139 -4.58 -1.03 16.62
N CYS A 140 -4.19 0.22 16.34
CA CYS A 140 -3.32 0.55 15.21
C CYS A 140 -1.89 -0.02 15.33
N TYR A 141 -1.43 -0.41 16.52
CA TYR A 141 -0.11 -1.05 16.72
C TYR A 141 -0.14 -2.57 16.53
N LEU A 142 -1.32 -3.18 16.38
CA LEU A 142 -1.46 -4.61 16.17
C LEU A 142 -1.26 -4.98 14.71
N ASP A 143 -0.73 -6.18 14.46
CA ASP A 143 -0.72 -6.78 13.13
C ASP A 143 -2.13 -7.24 12.72
N THR A 144 -2.36 -7.43 11.43
CA THR A 144 -3.71 -7.78 10.94
C THR A 144 -4.24 -9.12 11.43
N VAL A 145 -3.36 -10.07 11.78
CA VAL A 145 -3.80 -11.35 12.34
C VAL A 145 -4.28 -11.13 13.77
N SER A 146 -3.53 -10.38 14.58
CA SER A 146 -3.96 -10.01 15.92
C SER A 146 -5.19 -9.11 15.92
N LEU A 147 -5.35 -8.20 14.95
CA LEU A 147 -6.56 -7.39 14.81
C LEU A 147 -7.80 -8.24 14.49
N CYS A 148 -7.66 -9.24 13.62
CA CYS A 148 -8.72 -10.21 13.34
C CYS A 148 -9.08 -11.05 14.58
N LYS A 149 -8.08 -11.45 15.38
CA LYS A 149 -8.30 -12.15 16.66
C LYS A 149 -8.96 -11.25 17.69
N ALA A 150 -8.54 -9.98 17.78
CA ALA A 150 -9.14 -8.97 18.65
C ALA A 150 -10.64 -8.78 18.35
N ALA A 151 -11.02 -8.76 17.06
CA ALA A 151 -12.42 -8.68 16.66
C ALA A 151 -13.28 -9.89 17.09
N GLN A 152 -12.68 -11.03 17.44
CA GLN A 152 -13.39 -12.22 17.91
C GLN A 152 -13.64 -12.22 19.43
N VAL A 153 -13.01 -11.32 20.20
CA VAL A 153 -13.06 -11.30 21.68
C VAL A 153 -14.44 -10.91 22.21
N SER A 154 -15.05 -9.85 21.66
CA SER A 154 -16.39 -9.40 22.07
C SER A 154 -17.04 -8.52 20.99
N GLN A 155 -18.36 -8.29 21.08
CA GLN A 155 -19.06 -7.39 20.16
C GLN A 155 -18.51 -5.95 20.18
N ARG A 156 -18.10 -5.46 21.37
CA ARG A 156 -17.53 -4.11 21.52
C ARG A 156 -16.12 -4.03 20.96
N TRP A 157 -15.31 -5.07 21.12
CA TRP A 157 -14.01 -5.18 20.47
C TRP A 157 -14.14 -5.23 18.94
N ARG A 158 -15.14 -5.95 18.43
CA ARG A 158 -15.42 -5.99 17.00
C ARG A 158 -15.76 -4.61 16.44
N GLN A 159 -16.58 -3.82 17.14
CA GLN A 159 -16.91 -2.46 16.70
C GLN A 159 -15.68 -1.55 16.62
N LEU A 160 -14.77 -1.63 17.61
CA LEU A 160 -13.55 -0.83 17.63
C LEU A 160 -12.50 -1.32 16.62
N ALA A 161 -12.39 -2.63 16.41
CA ALA A 161 -11.45 -3.23 15.47
C ALA A 161 -11.91 -3.12 14.01
N ASP A 162 -13.23 -3.05 13.75
CA ASP A 162 -13.81 -2.89 12.41
C ASP A 162 -13.94 -1.42 12.00
N ASP A 163 -13.42 -0.49 12.80
CA ASP A 163 -13.44 0.95 12.53
C ASP A 163 -12.58 1.31 11.29
N ASP A 164 -13.12 2.19 10.45
CA ASP A 164 -12.48 2.60 9.20
C ASP A 164 -11.13 3.31 9.42
N GLN A 165 -10.91 4.00 10.54
CA GLN A 165 -9.64 4.67 10.80
C GLN A 165 -8.51 3.68 11.07
N VAL A 166 -8.81 2.59 11.78
CA VAL A 166 -7.83 1.53 12.07
C VAL A 166 -7.44 0.85 10.77
N TRP A 167 -8.40 0.51 9.92
CA TRP A 167 -8.13 -0.15 8.64
C TRP A 167 -7.51 0.79 7.60
N LEU A 168 -7.79 2.08 7.62
CA LEU A 168 -7.09 3.08 6.81
C LEU A 168 -5.62 3.15 7.20
N HIS A 169 -5.31 3.25 8.50
CA HIS A 169 -3.94 3.27 8.99
C HIS A 169 -3.19 1.99 8.61
N MET A 170 -3.87 0.84 8.72
CA MET A 170 -3.32 -0.44 8.28
C MET A 170 -3.02 -0.48 6.78
N CYS A 171 -3.90 0.08 5.96
CA CYS A 171 -3.65 0.22 4.53
C CYS A 171 -2.46 1.15 4.27
N GLU A 172 -2.35 2.30 4.96
CA GLU A 172 -1.21 3.21 4.80
C GLU A 172 0.13 2.56 5.15
N GLN A 173 0.16 1.67 6.16
CA GLN A 173 1.37 0.95 6.55
C GLN A 173 1.76 -0.17 5.57
N HIS A 174 0.79 -0.89 5.01
CA HIS A 174 1.06 -2.09 4.21
C HIS A 174 0.90 -1.93 2.69
N VAL A 175 0.27 -0.85 2.21
CA VAL A 175 0.20 -0.56 0.78
C VAL A 175 1.60 -0.26 0.29
N ASN A 176 2.04 -1.01 -0.74
CA ASN A 176 3.32 -0.82 -1.40
C ASN A 176 4.59 -1.08 -0.60
N LYS A 177 4.46 -1.54 0.64
CA LYS A 177 5.59 -1.89 1.52
C LYS A 177 5.41 -3.33 1.98
N LYS A 178 6.45 -4.15 1.82
CA LYS A 178 6.48 -5.46 2.50
C LYS A 178 6.72 -5.20 3.98
N CYS A 179 5.80 -5.63 4.83
CA CYS A 179 5.97 -5.57 6.27
C CYS A 179 7.12 -6.48 6.68
N THR A 180 8.06 -5.95 7.45
CA THR A 180 9.25 -6.68 7.91
C THR A 180 8.92 -7.79 8.91
N ALA A 181 7.80 -7.68 9.63
CA ALA A 181 7.37 -8.67 10.60
C ALA A 181 6.63 -9.87 9.98
N CYS A 182 5.87 -9.67 8.90
CA CYS A 182 5.07 -10.74 8.29
C CYS A 182 5.44 -11.08 6.84
N GLY A 183 6.34 -10.32 6.20
CA GLY A 183 6.78 -10.51 4.82
C GLY A 183 5.73 -10.19 3.75
N TRP A 184 4.51 -9.79 4.14
CA TRP A 184 3.42 -9.47 3.22
C TRP A 184 3.44 -7.98 2.84
N GLY A 185 3.31 -7.71 1.54
CA GLY A 185 3.02 -6.38 1.01
C GLY A 185 1.73 -6.40 0.21
N LEU A 186 0.88 -5.38 0.39
CA LEU A 186 -0.36 -5.26 -0.36
C LEU A 186 -0.09 -4.48 -1.65
N PRO A 187 -0.49 -5.01 -2.83
CA PRO A 187 -0.39 -4.29 -4.09
C PRO A 187 -1.10 -2.93 -4.01
N LEU A 188 -0.60 -1.95 -4.76
CA LEU A 188 -1.13 -0.59 -4.80
C LEU A 188 -2.66 -0.58 -4.86
N LEU A 189 -3.23 0.35 -4.10
CA LEU A 189 -4.61 0.75 -4.33
C LEU A 189 -4.61 1.56 -5.63
N GLU A 190 -5.51 1.21 -6.56
CA GLU A 190 -5.72 1.89 -7.85
C GLU A 190 -5.34 3.38 -7.74
N ARG A 191 -4.27 3.81 -8.44
CA ARG A 191 -3.70 5.17 -8.33
C ARG A 191 -4.77 6.26 -8.46
N LYS A 192 -5.89 5.96 -9.14
CA LYS A 192 -7.06 6.82 -9.28
C LYS A 192 -7.92 6.89 -8.01
N LYS A 193 -8.28 5.75 -7.39
CA LYS A 193 -9.09 5.72 -6.15
C LYS A 193 -8.37 6.37 -4.96
N LEU A 194 -7.05 6.18 -4.83
CA LEU A 194 -6.27 6.83 -3.77
C LEU A 194 -6.15 8.34 -4.00
N ARG A 195 -5.97 8.78 -5.26
CA ARG A 195 -5.97 10.21 -5.64
C ARG A 195 -7.34 10.85 -5.41
N ASP A 196 -8.41 10.20 -5.83
CA ASP A 196 -9.79 10.65 -5.66
C ASP A 196 -10.15 10.75 -4.18
N TRP A 197 -9.74 9.78 -3.35
CA TRP A 197 -9.97 9.85 -1.90
C TRP A 197 -9.10 10.91 -1.21
N LYS A 198 -7.81 11.03 -1.53
CA LYS A 198 -6.95 12.10 -0.99
C LYS A 198 -7.51 13.48 -1.34
N ARG A 199 -8.01 13.64 -2.57
CA ARG A 199 -8.72 14.85 -3.01
C ARG A 199 -9.99 15.08 -2.21
N GLN A 200 -10.82 14.05 -2.00
CA GLN A 200 -12.05 14.13 -1.23
C GLN A 200 -11.80 14.45 0.26
N ARG A 201 -10.71 13.95 0.84
CA ARG A 201 -10.29 14.25 2.22
C ARG A 201 -9.73 15.66 2.37
N ARG A 202 -8.95 16.16 1.39
CA ARG A 202 -8.55 17.57 1.35
C ARG A 202 -9.79 18.45 1.29
N LEU A 203 -10.72 18.16 0.38
CA LEU A 203 -11.99 18.89 0.27
C LEU A 203 -12.84 18.82 1.55
N GLN A 204 -12.88 17.69 2.27
CA GLN A 204 -13.59 17.58 3.55
C GLN A 204 -12.87 18.34 4.68
N LYS A 205 -11.54 18.32 4.70
CA LYS A 205 -10.74 19.08 5.67
C LYS A 205 -10.90 20.58 5.42
N ASP A 206 -10.77 21.01 4.17
CA ASP A 206 -10.97 22.38 3.73
C ASP A 206 -12.42 22.83 4.00
N SER A 207 -13.42 21.96 3.78
CA SER A 207 -14.83 22.23 4.10
C SER A 207 -15.10 22.32 5.61
N ARG A 208 -14.40 21.51 6.43
CA ARG A 208 -14.53 21.54 7.89
C ARG A 208 -13.81 22.75 8.48
N GLU A 209 -12.70 23.15 7.90
CA GLU A 209 -11.97 24.39 8.20
C GLU A 209 -12.79 25.62 7.77
N GLN A 210 -13.41 25.59 6.58
CA GLN A 210 -14.35 26.63 6.14
C GLN A 210 -15.57 26.73 7.05
N ARG A 211 -16.20 25.61 7.45
CA ARG A 211 -17.32 25.62 8.39
C ARG A 211 -16.92 26.16 9.76
N ALA A 212 -15.75 25.77 10.27
CA ALA A 212 -15.23 26.31 11.52
C ALA A 212 -14.96 27.82 11.41
N MET A 213 -14.46 28.29 10.27
CA MET A 213 -14.25 29.72 9.99
C MET A 213 -15.56 30.50 9.90
N GLU A 214 -16.57 29.94 9.23
CA GLU A 214 -17.93 30.52 9.10
C GLU A 214 -18.63 30.61 10.47
N GLU A 215 -18.49 29.58 11.31
CA GLU A 215 -19.05 29.53 12.67
C GLU A 215 -18.38 30.54 13.62
N LEU A 216 -17.11 30.85 13.40
CA LEU A 216 -16.37 31.90 14.13
C LEU A 216 -16.71 33.32 13.66
N THR A 217 -17.20 33.50 12.42
CA THR A 217 -17.58 34.80 11.85
C THR A 217 -19.08 35.12 11.89
N ALA A 218 -19.92 34.17 12.31
CA ALA A 218 -21.38 34.37 12.35
C ALA A 218 -21.78 35.25 13.55
N PRO A 219 -22.53 36.36 13.34
CA PRO A 219 -23.06 37.16 14.45
C PRO A 219 -24.15 36.39 15.21
N PRO A 220 -24.32 36.61 16.53
CA PRO A 220 -25.30 35.88 17.33
C PRO A 220 -26.72 36.14 16.85
N ALA A 221 -27.41 35.09 16.40
CA ALA A 221 -28.79 35.18 15.92
C ALA A 221 -29.75 35.46 17.10
N LEU A 222 -30.56 36.51 16.95
CA LEU A 222 -31.65 36.85 17.86
C LEU A 222 -32.75 35.75 17.83
N PRO A 223 -33.46 35.51 18.95
CA PRO A 223 -34.53 34.51 18.99
C PRO A 223 -35.72 34.96 18.12
N ALA A 224 -36.12 34.14 17.15
CA ALA A 224 -37.32 34.40 16.35
C ALA A 224 -38.60 34.20 17.19
N PRO A 225 -39.64 35.03 16.99
CA PRO A 225 -40.88 34.92 17.74
C PRO A 225 -41.72 33.70 17.30
N ASN A 226 -42.32 33.06 18.32
CA ASN A 226 -43.22 31.92 18.19
C ASN A 226 -44.38 32.18 17.21
N THR A 227 -44.45 31.40 16.14
CA THR A 227 -45.68 31.24 15.34
C THR A 227 -46.08 29.76 15.29
N PRO A 228 -47.38 29.43 15.45
CA PRO A 228 -47.82 28.05 15.61
C PRO A 228 -47.72 27.24 14.32
N ARG A 229 -47.36 25.97 14.51
CA ARG A 229 -47.22 24.92 13.51
C ARG A 229 -48.60 24.49 12.97
N SER A 230 -48.83 24.61 11.66
CA SER A 230 -49.95 23.97 10.95
C SER A 230 -49.46 22.77 10.10
N PRO A 231 -50.31 21.75 9.88
CA PRO A 231 -49.86 20.41 9.50
C PRO A 231 -49.63 20.21 8.00
N SER A 232 -48.71 19.30 7.68
CA SER A 232 -48.42 18.78 6.33
C SER A 232 -49.61 18.06 5.70
N PRO A 233 -49.85 18.16 4.37
CA PRO A 233 -50.86 17.34 3.70
C PRO A 233 -50.32 15.92 3.38
N PRO A 234 -51.20 14.92 3.24
CA PRO A 234 -50.83 13.51 3.20
C PRO A 234 -50.53 13.00 1.79
N ALA A 235 -49.87 11.83 1.77
CA ALA A 235 -49.56 11.03 0.60
C ALA A 235 -50.81 10.71 -0.25
N GLY A 236 -50.76 11.05 -1.55
CA GLY A 236 -51.77 10.70 -2.54
C GLY A 236 -51.14 9.92 -3.70
N LYS A 237 -51.58 8.67 -3.86
CA LYS A 237 -51.43 7.86 -5.08
C LYS A 237 -52.15 8.55 -6.23
N ARG A 238 -51.53 8.67 -7.42
CA ARG A 238 -52.24 8.79 -8.71
C ARG A 238 -51.47 8.12 -9.85
N ASP A 239 -52.30 7.59 -10.75
CA ASP A 239 -52.07 6.59 -11.79
C ASP A 239 -51.34 7.06 -13.05
N ALA A 240 -50.97 6.05 -13.84
CA ALA A 240 -50.43 6.11 -15.18
C ALA A 240 -51.43 6.66 -16.23
N SER A 241 -50.94 7.45 -17.18
CA SER A 241 -51.18 7.30 -18.63
C SER A 241 -50.60 8.48 -19.45
N HIS A 242 -50.27 8.18 -20.71
CA HIS A 242 -49.90 9.04 -21.85
C HIS A 242 -48.42 9.42 -22.11
N LEU A 243 -47.76 8.49 -22.83
CA LEU A 243 -47.06 8.61 -24.12
C LEU A 243 -46.81 10.03 -24.70
N ASP A 244 -45.56 10.37 -25.04
CA ASP A 244 -45.07 10.43 -26.45
C ASP A 244 -43.52 10.59 -26.52
N ASP A 245 -42.99 10.18 -27.68
CA ASP A 245 -41.64 9.85 -28.13
C ASP A 245 -40.54 10.95 -28.11
N GLY A 246 -39.27 10.49 -28.12
CA GLY A 246 -38.17 11.29 -28.68
C GLY A 246 -36.77 11.13 -28.06
N ALA A 247 -35.92 10.32 -28.70
CA ALA A 247 -34.45 10.38 -28.69
C ALA A 247 -33.68 9.92 -27.43
N LEU A 248 -33.55 8.60 -27.27
CA LEU A 248 -32.55 7.95 -26.41
C LEU A 248 -31.14 7.99 -27.06
N VAL A 249 -30.39 9.07 -26.81
CA VAL A 249 -28.92 8.99 -26.84
C VAL A 249 -28.48 8.20 -25.62
N LYS A 250 -28.10 6.93 -25.82
CA LYS A 250 -27.42 6.10 -24.82
C LYS A 250 -26.07 6.73 -24.46
N ARG A 251 -26.07 7.71 -23.56
CA ARG A 251 -24.94 7.97 -22.68
C ARG A 251 -24.80 6.76 -21.78
N GLN A 252 -23.96 5.81 -22.20
CA GLN A 252 -23.46 4.75 -21.32
C GLN A 252 -22.89 5.43 -20.08
N ARG A 253 -23.61 5.26 -18.98
CA ARG A 253 -23.21 5.64 -17.62
C ARG A 253 -22.06 4.71 -17.20
N MET A 254 -20.89 4.91 -17.79
CA MET A 254 -19.65 4.40 -17.24
C MET A 254 -19.38 5.14 -15.93
N ASN A 255 -18.89 4.40 -14.93
CA ASN A 255 -18.75 4.76 -13.52
C ASN A 255 -20.02 4.56 -12.69
N ARG A 256 -20.26 3.30 -12.30
CA ARG A 256 -20.95 3.01 -11.04
C ARG A 256 -20.07 3.57 -9.92
N ALA A 257 -20.52 4.66 -9.28
CA ALA A 257 -19.92 5.16 -8.06
C ALA A 257 -19.78 4.02 -7.03
N PRO A 258 -18.70 3.98 -6.24
CA PRO A 258 -18.56 2.96 -5.21
C PRO A 258 -19.77 3.05 -4.28
N SER A 259 -20.39 1.92 -3.99
CA SER A 259 -21.42 1.83 -2.96
C SER A 259 -20.87 2.46 -1.68
N GLU A 260 -21.67 3.29 -1.01
CA GLU A 260 -21.38 3.92 0.29
C GLU A 260 -21.02 2.92 1.44
N ASN A 261 -20.91 1.62 1.14
CA ASN A 261 -20.59 0.53 2.07
C ASN A 261 -19.19 -0.10 1.90
N SER A 262 -18.30 0.45 1.06
CA SER A 262 -16.93 -0.10 0.95
C SER A 262 -16.04 0.42 2.08
N THR A 263 -16.17 -0.17 3.26
CA THR A 263 -15.26 0.06 4.40
C THR A 263 -13.81 -0.29 4.03
N TRP A 264 -12.85 0.38 4.67
CA TRP A 264 -11.42 0.14 4.42
C TRP A 264 -11.01 -1.32 4.69
N LYS A 265 -11.71 -1.96 5.62
CA LYS A 265 -11.60 -3.40 5.89
C LYS A 265 -11.86 -4.26 4.66
N ASN A 266 -12.87 -3.93 3.84
CA ASN A 266 -13.19 -4.69 2.63
C ASN A 266 -12.12 -4.48 1.55
N ILE A 267 -11.61 -3.25 1.41
CA ILE A 267 -10.51 -2.92 0.51
C ILE A 267 -9.26 -3.73 0.90
N TYR A 268 -8.91 -3.72 2.18
CA TYR A 268 -7.79 -4.49 2.70
C TYR A 268 -7.98 -5.98 2.43
N ARG A 269 -9.17 -6.52 2.70
CA ARG A 269 -9.50 -7.93 2.45
C ARG A 269 -9.33 -8.31 0.98
N ASP A 270 -9.83 -7.48 0.06
CA ASP A 270 -9.72 -7.76 -1.37
C ASP A 270 -8.27 -7.69 -1.83
N ARG A 271 -7.49 -6.74 -1.33
CA ARG A 271 -6.07 -6.61 -1.66
C ARG A 271 -5.21 -7.72 -1.05
N PHE A 272 -5.52 -8.16 0.16
CA PHE A 272 -4.91 -9.34 0.77
C PHE A 272 -5.17 -10.59 -0.06
N LYS A 273 -6.40 -10.77 -0.58
CA LYS A 273 -6.69 -11.87 -1.52
C LYS A 273 -5.87 -11.77 -2.80
N VAL A 274 -5.75 -10.57 -3.39
CA VAL A 274 -4.91 -10.36 -4.58
C VAL A 274 -3.45 -10.70 -4.29
N GLY A 275 -2.87 -10.19 -3.20
CA GLY A 275 -1.50 -10.52 -2.80
C GLY A 275 -1.31 -12.02 -2.55
N SER A 276 -2.29 -12.68 -1.93
CA SER A 276 -2.29 -14.13 -1.73
C SER A 276 -2.34 -14.88 -3.05
N ASN A 277 -3.18 -14.41 -3.99
CA ASN A 277 -3.27 -14.97 -5.33
C ASN A 277 -1.94 -14.86 -6.09
N TRP A 278 -1.23 -13.74 -5.98
CA TRP A 278 0.13 -13.60 -6.53
C TRP A 278 1.10 -14.61 -5.90
N LYS A 279 1.15 -14.68 -4.56
CA LYS A 279 2.09 -15.56 -3.84
C LYS A 279 1.86 -17.05 -4.14
N TYR A 280 0.60 -17.47 -4.22
CA TYR A 280 0.24 -18.85 -4.53
C TYR A 280 0.04 -19.11 -6.02
N GLY A 281 0.18 -18.08 -6.88
CA GLY A 281 0.01 -18.17 -8.33
C GLY A 281 -1.43 -18.47 -8.78
N ARG A 282 -2.45 -18.14 -7.99
CA ARG A 282 -3.85 -18.37 -8.40
C ARG A 282 -4.31 -17.23 -9.30
N ALA A 283 -4.36 -17.47 -10.60
CA ALA A 283 -4.77 -16.47 -11.58
C ALA A 283 -5.80 -17.03 -12.56
N ARG A 284 -6.59 -16.14 -13.15
CA ARG A 284 -7.39 -16.47 -14.34
C ARG A 284 -6.60 -16.08 -15.58
N LEU A 285 -6.48 -17.01 -16.52
CA LEU A 285 -5.80 -16.78 -17.79
C LEU A 285 -6.82 -16.42 -18.87
N ASN A 286 -6.64 -15.27 -19.49
CA ASN A 286 -7.32 -14.88 -20.72
C ASN A 286 -6.29 -14.79 -21.84
N VAL A 287 -6.51 -15.54 -22.93
CA VAL A 287 -5.66 -15.49 -24.13
C VAL A 287 -6.35 -14.59 -25.15
N LEU A 288 -5.66 -13.52 -25.56
CA LEU A 288 -6.11 -12.61 -26.60
C LEU A 288 -5.36 -12.96 -27.88
N GLN A 289 -6.12 -13.34 -28.91
CA GLN A 289 -5.59 -13.66 -30.24
C GLN A 289 -6.19 -12.67 -31.24
N GLY A 290 -5.36 -12.15 -32.14
CA GLY A 290 -5.81 -11.26 -33.20
C GLY A 290 -4.70 -10.71 -34.07
N HIS A 291 -3.48 -10.58 -33.54
CA HIS A 291 -2.32 -10.20 -34.34
C HIS A 291 -1.92 -11.32 -35.31
N THR A 292 -1.44 -10.95 -36.49
CA THR A 292 -0.97 -11.92 -37.49
C THR A 292 0.52 -12.22 -37.39
N ASN A 293 1.26 -11.40 -36.64
CA ASN A 293 2.69 -11.53 -36.39
C ASN A 293 3.02 -11.21 -34.92
N GLY A 294 4.25 -11.47 -34.51
CA GLY A 294 4.69 -11.42 -33.12
C GLY A 294 4.36 -10.08 -32.46
N VAL A 295 3.88 -10.14 -31.22
CA VAL A 295 3.64 -8.95 -30.40
C VAL A 295 4.99 -8.46 -29.91
N THR A 296 5.27 -7.17 -30.00
CA THR A 296 6.60 -6.59 -29.70
C THR A 296 6.58 -5.72 -28.46
N CYS A 297 5.46 -5.07 -28.20
CA CYS A 297 5.29 -4.16 -27.09
C CYS A 297 3.85 -4.20 -26.62
N LEU A 298 3.69 -3.98 -25.33
CA LEU A 298 2.40 -3.95 -24.69
C LEU A 298 2.40 -2.95 -23.56
N GLN A 299 1.30 -2.25 -23.40
CA GLN A 299 1.07 -1.40 -22.24
C GLN A 299 -0.34 -1.57 -21.74
N MET A 300 -0.46 -1.66 -20.42
CA MET A 300 -1.70 -1.92 -19.73
C MET A 300 -2.08 -0.70 -18.89
N ASP A 301 -3.31 -0.26 -19.06
CA ASP A 301 -4.01 0.63 -18.13
C ASP A 301 -5.23 -0.15 -17.57
N ASP A 302 -5.71 0.19 -16.38
CA ASP A 302 -6.53 -0.67 -15.51
C ASP A 302 -7.56 -1.58 -16.23
N ASN A 303 -8.31 -1.05 -17.20
CA ASN A 303 -9.30 -1.80 -17.99
C ASN A 303 -8.95 -1.97 -19.47
N ILE A 304 -7.88 -1.35 -19.97
CA ILE A 304 -7.54 -1.30 -21.39
C ILE A 304 -6.11 -1.79 -21.59
N LEU A 305 -5.91 -2.67 -22.57
CA LEU A 305 -4.58 -3.11 -23.00
C LEU A 305 -4.34 -2.68 -24.43
N ALA A 306 -3.18 -2.11 -24.73
CA ALA A 306 -2.72 -1.90 -26.10
C ALA A 306 -1.56 -2.84 -26.37
N SER A 307 -1.59 -3.42 -27.55
CA SER A 307 -0.55 -4.27 -28.08
C SER A 307 -0.10 -3.78 -29.44
N GLY A 308 1.21 -3.74 -29.63
CA GLY A 308 1.87 -3.43 -30.89
C GLY A 308 2.54 -4.69 -31.41
N SER A 309 2.48 -4.88 -32.72
CA SER A 309 2.99 -6.08 -33.38
C SER A 309 3.84 -5.71 -34.59
N TYR A 310 4.60 -6.70 -35.06
CA TYR A 310 5.23 -6.68 -36.37
C TYR A 310 4.23 -6.71 -37.55
N ASP A 311 2.93 -6.87 -37.30
CA ASP A 311 1.86 -6.76 -38.31
C ASP A 311 1.49 -5.32 -38.70
N PHE A 312 2.25 -4.34 -38.20
CA PHE A 312 2.09 -2.89 -38.43
C PHE A 312 0.83 -2.29 -37.80
N THR A 313 0.11 -3.06 -36.99
CA THR A 313 -1.11 -2.62 -36.31
C THR A 313 -0.93 -2.51 -34.81
N ILE A 314 -1.67 -1.57 -34.22
CA ILE A 314 -1.85 -1.49 -32.77
C ILE A 314 -3.27 -1.95 -32.47
N ARG A 315 -3.43 -2.90 -31.57
CA ARG A 315 -4.76 -3.36 -31.14
C ARG A 315 -5.03 -2.91 -29.73
N ILE A 316 -6.27 -2.48 -29.48
CA ILE A 316 -6.75 -2.05 -28.18
C ILE A 316 -7.77 -3.08 -27.71
N TRP A 317 -7.56 -3.61 -26.51
CA TRP A 317 -8.35 -4.68 -25.91
C TRP A 317 -9.02 -4.19 -24.64
N ASP A 318 -10.24 -4.64 -24.39
CA ASP A 318 -10.89 -4.52 -23.09
C ASP A 318 -10.51 -5.73 -22.23
N LEU A 319 -9.84 -5.47 -21.11
CA LEU A 319 -9.37 -6.50 -20.19
C LEU A 319 -10.50 -7.17 -19.39
N GLN A 320 -11.67 -6.55 -19.27
CA GLN A 320 -12.81 -7.16 -18.57
C GLN A 320 -13.51 -8.19 -19.43
N THR A 321 -13.75 -7.85 -20.70
CA THR A 321 -14.48 -8.71 -21.64
C THR A 321 -13.57 -9.60 -22.46
N GLY A 322 -12.26 -9.28 -22.55
CA GLY A 322 -11.31 -9.94 -23.43
C GLY A 322 -11.55 -9.65 -24.91
N LYS A 323 -12.38 -8.66 -25.24
CA LYS A 323 -12.72 -8.31 -26.61
C LYS A 323 -11.79 -7.24 -27.15
N GLU A 324 -11.49 -7.35 -28.44
CA GLU A 324 -10.85 -6.28 -29.18
C GLU A 324 -11.83 -5.10 -29.32
N LEU A 325 -11.39 -3.93 -28.86
CA LEU A 325 -12.14 -2.68 -29.01
C LEU A 325 -11.86 -2.04 -30.37
N ARG A 326 -10.58 -1.95 -30.77
CA ARG A 326 -10.16 -1.23 -31.97
C ARG A 326 -8.83 -1.73 -32.52
N VAL A 327 -8.66 -1.55 -33.84
CA VAL A 327 -7.38 -1.68 -34.57
C VAL A 327 -6.97 -0.30 -35.07
N LEU A 328 -5.77 0.16 -34.72
CA LEU A 328 -5.15 1.37 -35.26
C LEU A 328 -4.22 0.96 -36.40
N ARG A 329 -4.49 1.50 -37.60
CA ARG A 329 -3.69 1.28 -38.81
C ARG A 329 -3.14 2.62 -39.28
N GLY A 330 -1.89 2.64 -39.73
CA GLY A 330 -1.27 3.83 -40.32
C GLY A 330 0.25 3.90 -40.22
N HIS A 331 0.89 3.01 -39.46
CA HIS A 331 2.34 2.78 -39.54
C HIS A 331 2.71 1.99 -40.79
N GLN A 332 3.91 2.21 -41.32
CA GLN A 332 4.39 1.54 -42.53
C GLN A 332 5.27 0.32 -42.23
N ALA A 333 5.75 0.21 -41.00
CA ALA A 333 6.57 -0.91 -40.53
C ALA A 333 6.16 -1.37 -39.11
N GLY A 334 6.86 -2.38 -38.60
CA GLY A 334 6.60 -3.01 -37.30
C GLY A 334 6.65 -2.00 -36.16
N ILE A 335 5.67 -2.05 -35.28
CA ILE A 335 5.65 -1.21 -34.07
C ILE A 335 6.61 -1.85 -33.06
N ARG A 336 7.40 -1.05 -32.35
CA ARG A 336 8.38 -1.54 -31.35
C ARG A 336 8.16 -1.02 -29.95
N CYS A 337 7.54 0.15 -29.83
CA CYS A 337 7.20 0.72 -28.53
C CYS A 337 5.84 1.37 -28.54
N LEU A 338 5.17 1.26 -27.40
CA LEU A 338 3.88 1.86 -27.12
C LEU A 338 3.89 2.44 -25.72
N GLN A 339 3.21 3.57 -25.57
CA GLN A 339 2.92 4.12 -24.26
C GLN A 339 1.55 4.78 -24.20
N PHE A 340 0.79 4.43 -23.17
CA PHE A 340 -0.47 5.08 -22.82
C PHE A 340 -0.26 6.29 -21.92
N ASP A 341 -1.10 7.28 -22.19
CA ASP A 341 -1.42 8.41 -21.33
C ASP A 341 -2.95 8.45 -21.12
N ASP A 342 -3.46 9.35 -20.28
CA ASP A 342 -4.88 9.44 -19.92
C ASP A 342 -5.84 9.47 -21.13
N SER A 343 -5.44 10.11 -22.23
CA SER A 343 -6.25 10.21 -23.46
C SER A 343 -5.49 9.92 -24.76
N LYS A 344 -4.15 9.86 -24.69
CA LYS A 344 -3.27 9.71 -25.85
C LYS A 344 -2.56 8.37 -25.79
N LEU A 345 -2.26 7.83 -26.95
CA LEU A 345 -1.39 6.66 -27.11
C LEU A 345 -0.25 7.08 -28.03
N VAL A 346 0.98 6.99 -27.54
CA VAL A 346 2.18 7.23 -28.35
C VAL A 346 2.72 5.89 -28.82
N SER A 347 3.11 5.85 -30.09
CA SER A 347 3.64 4.65 -30.74
C SER A 347 4.87 5.00 -31.55
N GLY A 348 5.90 4.16 -31.46
CA GLY A 348 7.09 4.24 -32.29
C GLY A 348 7.20 3.01 -33.18
N SER A 349 7.51 3.24 -34.46
CA SER A 349 7.65 2.20 -35.46
C SER A 349 9.08 2.15 -36.02
N LEU A 350 9.40 1.01 -36.61
CA LEU A 350 10.64 0.79 -37.37
C LEU A 350 10.73 1.65 -38.63
N ASP A 351 9.65 2.33 -39.03
CA ASP A 351 9.64 3.32 -40.12
C ASP A 351 10.34 4.64 -39.74
N GLY A 352 10.81 4.78 -38.50
CA GLY A 352 11.47 5.97 -37.98
C GLY A 352 10.52 7.07 -37.53
N VAL A 353 9.22 6.77 -37.51
CA VAL A 353 8.15 7.73 -37.20
C VAL A 353 7.51 7.42 -35.86
N ILE A 354 7.18 8.48 -35.12
CA ILE A 354 6.40 8.40 -33.90
C ILE A 354 5.01 8.95 -34.20
N LYS A 355 3.97 8.16 -33.92
CA LYS A 355 2.57 8.60 -34.07
C LYS A 355 1.90 8.69 -32.72
N ILE A 356 1.14 9.77 -32.54
CA ILE A 356 0.26 9.98 -31.38
C ILE A 356 -1.17 9.75 -31.84
N TRP A 357 -1.87 8.90 -31.12
CA TRP A 357 -3.23 8.50 -31.39
C TRP A 357 -4.14 8.93 -30.25
N ASN A 358 -5.38 9.23 -30.58
CA ASN A 358 -6.45 9.20 -29.60
C ASN A 358 -6.98 7.76 -29.55
N TYR A 359 -6.62 7.02 -28.50
CA TYR A 359 -6.98 5.59 -28.41
C TYR A 359 -8.50 5.37 -28.26
N ARG A 360 -9.27 6.40 -27.86
CA ARG A 360 -10.74 6.29 -27.76
C ARG A 360 -11.44 6.45 -29.09
N THR A 361 -11.00 7.38 -29.93
CA THR A 361 -11.58 7.60 -31.27
C THR A 361 -10.94 6.73 -32.34
N GLY A 362 -9.66 6.39 -32.16
CA GLY A 362 -8.83 5.66 -33.11
C GLY A 362 -8.12 6.58 -34.12
N GLU A 363 -8.22 7.89 -33.96
CA GLU A 363 -7.65 8.86 -34.89
C GLU A 363 -6.17 9.12 -34.61
N CYS A 364 -5.37 9.25 -35.68
CA CYS A 364 -3.99 9.72 -35.59
C CYS A 364 -4.00 11.24 -35.44
N LEU A 365 -3.56 11.75 -34.28
CA LEU A 365 -3.53 13.18 -33.98
C LEU A 365 -2.32 13.85 -34.61
N THR A 366 -1.13 13.29 -34.41
CA THR A 366 0.13 13.88 -34.86
C THR A 366 1.11 12.81 -35.27
N THR A 367 1.87 13.10 -36.32
CA THR A 367 2.99 12.29 -36.79
C THR A 367 4.28 13.09 -36.59
N LEU A 368 5.16 12.63 -35.70
CA LEU A 368 6.45 13.23 -35.41
C LEU A 368 7.52 12.50 -36.23
N GLN A 369 8.11 13.22 -37.19
CA GLN A 369 9.26 12.76 -37.96
C GLN A 369 10.51 13.41 -37.38
N GLY A 370 11.50 12.60 -37.05
CA GLY A 370 12.73 13.11 -36.46
C GLY A 370 13.88 12.13 -36.52
N HIS A 371 13.63 10.83 -36.37
CA HIS A 371 14.69 9.83 -36.44
C HIS A 371 15.00 9.44 -37.88
N THR A 372 16.27 9.11 -38.14
CA THR A 372 16.69 8.63 -39.47
C THR A 372 16.44 7.14 -39.65
N ASN A 373 16.48 6.38 -38.55
CA ASN A 373 16.22 4.94 -38.52
C ASN A 373 15.05 4.62 -37.58
N GLY A 374 14.66 3.35 -37.51
CA GLY A 374 13.55 2.87 -36.69
C GLY A 374 13.61 3.32 -35.23
N VAL A 375 12.44 3.66 -34.68
CA VAL A 375 12.27 4.03 -33.28
C VAL A 375 12.03 2.75 -32.47
N ILE A 376 12.87 2.52 -31.46
CA ILE A 376 12.81 1.30 -30.63
C ILE A 376 12.04 1.56 -29.34
N SER A 377 12.27 2.71 -28.71
CA SER A 377 11.69 3.05 -27.42
C SER A 377 11.13 4.46 -27.39
N VAL A 378 10.07 4.63 -26.60
CA VAL A 378 9.43 5.92 -26.36
C VAL A 378 9.05 6.00 -24.89
N HIS A 379 9.30 7.15 -24.28
CA HIS A 379 8.77 7.53 -22.99
C HIS A 379 8.16 8.94 -23.03
N PHE A 380 6.91 9.06 -22.61
CA PHE A 380 6.13 10.27 -22.47
C PHE A 380 5.90 10.51 -20.99
N ASP A 381 6.21 11.70 -20.52
CA ASP A 381 5.93 12.13 -19.16
C ASP A 381 5.53 13.61 -19.17
N GLY A 382 4.26 13.87 -18.87
CA GLY A 382 3.67 15.21 -18.88
C GLY A 382 3.79 15.94 -20.22
N GLU A 383 4.80 16.79 -20.35
CA GLU A 383 5.03 17.65 -21.53
C GLU A 383 6.21 17.19 -22.39
N LEU A 384 7.02 16.27 -21.89
CA LEU A 384 8.22 15.78 -22.56
C LEU A 384 7.99 14.37 -23.13
N LEU A 385 8.49 14.16 -24.34
CA LEU A 385 8.56 12.87 -25.00
C LEU A 385 10.01 12.58 -25.34
N ALA A 386 10.55 11.49 -24.83
CA ALA A 386 11.84 10.98 -25.26
C ALA A 386 11.67 9.75 -26.14
N SER A 387 12.50 9.63 -27.16
CA SER A 387 12.53 8.49 -28.07
C SER A 387 13.96 8.02 -28.31
N GLY A 388 14.17 6.71 -28.21
CA GLY A 388 15.41 6.03 -28.54
C GLY A 388 15.28 5.31 -29.89
N SER A 389 16.33 5.38 -30.70
CA SER A 389 16.34 4.84 -32.06
C SER A 389 17.57 3.99 -32.33
N ILE A 390 17.48 3.21 -33.41
CA ILE A 390 18.57 2.51 -34.09
C ILE A 390 19.67 3.49 -34.55
N ASP A 391 19.33 4.78 -34.75
CA ASP A 391 20.29 5.83 -35.12
C ASP A 391 21.29 6.22 -34.01
N LYS A 392 21.30 5.48 -32.89
CA LYS A 392 22.18 5.65 -31.71
C LYS A 392 21.93 6.96 -30.95
N SER A 393 20.85 7.66 -31.31
CA SER A 393 20.49 8.94 -30.72
C SER A 393 19.20 8.84 -29.92
N ILE A 394 19.11 9.72 -28.93
CA ILE A 394 17.89 9.93 -28.16
C ILE A 394 17.36 11.30 -28.55
N LYS A 395 16.10 11.39 -28.96
CA LYS A 395 15.45 12.67 -29.21
C LYS A 395 14.47 12.97 -28.10
N VAL A 396 14.51 14.19 -27.60
CA VAL A 396 13.56 14.70 -26.62
C VAL A 396 12.75 15.80 -27.30
N PHE A 397 11.43 15.63 -27.30
CA PHE A 397 10.45 16.58 -27.82
C PHE A 397 9.71 17.21 -26.65
N ASN A 398 9.60 18.53 -26.64
CA ASN A 398 8.75 19.25 -25.73
C ASN A 398 7.48 19.68 -26.48
N PHE A 399 6.30 19.28 -26.00
CA PHE A 399 5.04 19.60 -26.68
C PHE A 399 4.58 21.05 -26.51
N GLN A 400 4.96 21.71 -25.41
CA GLN A 400 4.56 23.09 -25.15
C GLN A 400 5.38 24.06 -25.99
N THR A 401 6.71 23.89 -26.02
CA THR A 401 7.61 24.75 -26.78
C THR A 401 7.76 24.30 -28.24
N LYS A 402 7.34 23.07 -28.56
CA LYS A 402 7.55 22.40 -29.87
C LYS A 402 9.03 22.28 -30.27
N VAL A 403 9.94 22.45 -29.32
CA VAL A 403 11.38 22.28 -29.55
C VAL A 403 11.74 20.80 -29.42
N SER A 404 12.63 20.34 -30.29
CA SER A 404 13.25 19.03 -30.16
C SER A 404 14.76 19.17 -30.09
N TYR A 405 15.40 18.34 -29.27
CA TYR A 405 16.85 18.24 -29.21
C TYR A 405 17.29 16.78 -29.16
N CYS A 406 18.55 16.56 -29.50
CA CYS A 406 19.14 15.24 -29.66
C CYS A 406 20.27 15.07 -28.65
N LEU A 407 20.20 14.02 -27.85
CA LEU A 407 21.27 13.57 -26.96
C LEU A 407 22.09 12.51 -27.71
N ARG A 408 23.39 12.77 -27.84
CA ARG A 408 24.35 11.87 -28.50
C ARG A 408 25.41 11.43 -27.50
N GLY A 409 25.76 10.15 -27.56
CA GLY A 409 26.81 9.57 -26.71
C GLY A 409 26.69 8.07 -26.48
N HIS A 410 25.64 7.41 -26.98
CA HIS A 410 25.62 5.96 -27.14
C HIS A 410 26.36 5.54 -28.42
N HIS A 411 26.96 4.35 -28.38
CA HIS A 411 27.72 3.82 -29.51
C HIS A 411 26.93 2.81 -30.33
N ASP A 412 25.75 2.41 -29.86
CA ASP A 412 24.87 1.47 -30.54
C ASP A 412 23.38 1.78 -30.32
N TRP A 413 22.48 0.87 -30.71
CA TRP A 413 21.03 1.04 -30.66
C TRP A 413 20.55 1.38 -29.25
N VAL A 414 19.55 2.26 -29.14
CA VAL A 414 18.97 2.65 -27.85
C VAL A 414 17.64 1.91 -27.64
N ASN A 415 17.69 0.84 -26.86
CA ASN A 415 16.56 -0.08 -26.67
C ASN A 415 15.50 0.41 -25.71
N SER A 416 15.86 1.21 -24.72
CA SER A 416 14.91 1.69 -23.71
C SER A 416 15.28 3.08 -23.24
N VAL A 417 14.25 3.90 -23.06
CA VAL A 417 14.38 5.26 -22.54
C VAL A 417 13.32 5.45 -21.45
N ARG A 418 13.68 6.10 -20.35
CA ARG A 418 12.78 6.50 -19.27
C ARG A 418 13.06 7.94 -18.89
N LEU A 419 12.01 8.76 -18.93
CA LEU A 419 12.06 10.14 -18.45
C LEU A 419 11.60 10.20 -17.00
N ASP A 420 12.27 11.05 -16.24
CA ASP A 420 11.79 11.54 -14.96
C ASP A 420 11.70 13.07 -15.04
N THR A 421 10.48 13.58 -15.20
CA THR A 421 10.23 15.02 -15.31
C THR A 421 10.44 15.76 -13.99
N GLU A 422 10.26 15.10 -12.85
CA GLU A 422 10.46 15.72 -11.53
C GLU A 422 11.92 16.07 -11.35
N SER A 423 12.82 15.10 -11.54
CA SER A 423 14.26 15.33 -11.44
C SER A 423 14.87 15.92 -12.71
N ARG A 424 14.10 16.08 -13.80
CA ARG A 424 14.57 16.48 -15.14
C ARG A 424 15.74 15.61 -15.63
N THR A 425 15.66 14.32 -15.41
CA THR A 425 16.66 13.36 -15.88
C THR A 425 16.10 12.38 -16.89
N LEU A 426 17.00 11.78 -17.66
CA LEU A 426 16.68 10.74 -18.61
C LEU A 426 17.60 9.55 -18.40
N LEU A 427 17.02 8.36 -18.38
CA LEU A 427 17.74 7.09 -18.36
C LEU A 427 17.62 6.43 -19.72
N SER A 428 18.73 5.90 -20.23
CA SER A 428 18.75 5.17 -21.50
C SER A 428 19.56 3.90 -21.39
N ALA A 429 19.05 2.82 -22.01
CA ALA A 429 19.73 1.54 -22.15
C ALA A 429 20.03 1.26 -23.61
N SER A 430 21.21 0.69 -23.89
CA SER A 430 21.70 0.47 -25.25
C SER A 430 22.31 -0.91 -25.45
N ASP A 431 22.41 -1.30 -26.73
CA ASP A 431 23.16 -2.48 -27.18
C ASP A 431 24.67 -2.35 -26.91
N ASP A 432 25.19 -1.14 -26.62
CA ASP A 432 26.59 -0.91 -26.22
C ASP A 432 26.93 -1.46 -24.81
N CYS A 433 26.04 -2.26 -24.22
CA CYS A 433 26.14 -2.86 -22.89
C CYS A 433 26.14 -1.84 -21.74
N THR A 434 25.85 -0.57 -22.03
CA THR A 434 25.80 0.50 -21.02
C THR A 434 24.40 1.04 -20.82
N VAL A 435 24.15 1.53 -19.60
CA VAL A 435 23.02 2.39 -19.28
C VAL A 435 23.56 3.77 -18.96
N LYS A 436 22.93 4.83 -19.45
CA LYS A 436 23.35 6.21 -19.21
C LYS A 436 22.26 7.02 -18.52
N LEU A 437 22.69 7.83 -17.56
CA LEU A 437 21.88 8.86 -16.92
C LEU A 437 22.26 10.22 -17.50
N TRP A 438 21.28 10.94 -17.99
CA TRP A 438 21.43 12.23 -18.66
C TRP A 438 20.75 13.32 -17.85
N ASP A 439 21.36 14.50 -17.84
CA ASP A 439 20.69 15.72 -17.43
C ASP A 439 20.01 16.36 -18.66
N LEU A 440 18.73 16.69 -18.54
CA LEU A 440 17.99 17.34 -19.62
C LEU A 440 18.36 18.82 -19.78
N ASP A 441 18.76 19.48 -18.69
CA ASP A 441 19.06 20.91 -18.70
C ASP A 441 20.45 21.19 -19.32
N SER A 442 21.48 20.46 -18.88
CA SER A 442 22.84 20.58 -19.44
C SER A 442 23.07 19.74 -20.71
N LYS A 443 22.19 18.76 -20.99
CA LYS A 443 22.30 17.81 -22.10
C LYS A 443 23.56 16.94 -22.05
N THR A 444 24.15 16.78 -20.87
CA THR A 444 25.35 15.97 -20.65
C THR A 444 25.01 14.64 -19.99
N VAL A 445 25.86 13.65 -20.19
CA VAL A 445 25.82 12.40 -19.42
C VAL A 445 26.30 12.70 -18.01
N ILE A 446 25.46 12.42 -17.02
CA ILE A 446 25.83 12.47 -15.60
C ILE A 446 26.64 11.22 -15.25
N ARG A 447 26.14 10.05 -15.66
CA ARG A 447 26.71 8.75 -15.27
C ARG A 447 26.53 7.70 -16.35
N THR A 448 27.52 6.81 -16.45
CA THR A 448 27.45 5.59 -17.27
C THR A 448 27.54 4.39 -16.34
N PHE A 449 26.52 3.53 -16.35
CA PHE A 449 26.48 2.28 -15.62
C PHE A 449 27.05 1.17 -16.51
N VAL A 450 28.10 0.52 -16.04
CA VAL A 450 28.78 -0.59 -16.72
C VAL A 450 28.65 -1.83 -15.85
N GLY A 451 28.47 -2.99 -16.48
CA GLY A 451 28.46 -4.26 -15.77
C GLY A 451 27.84 -5.39 -16.58
N HIS A 452 26.85 -5.10 -17.42
CA HIS A 452 26.29 -6.09 -18.33
C HIS A 452 27.33 -6.57 -19.35
N VAL A 453 27.29 -7.86 -19.65
CA VAL A 453 28.19 -8.50 -20.64
C VAL A 453 27.52 -8.54 -22.02
N GLY A 454 26.19 -8.40 -22.07
CA GLY A 454 25.40 -8.36 -23.28
C GLY A 454 24.53 -7.12 -23.39
N HIS A 455 23.83 -7.02 -24.52
CA HIS A 455 22.94 -5.91 -24.84
C HIS A 455 21.88 -5.65 -23.77
N VAL A 456 21.68 -4.39 -23.38
CA VAL A 456 20.67 -4.03 -22.38
C VAL A 456 19.37 -3.69 -23.08
N GLN A 457 18.33 -4.48 -22.83
CA GLN A 457 17.03 -4.34 -23.52
C GLN A 457 16.10 -3.37 -22.81
N GLN A 458 16.08 -3.35 -21.47
CA GLN A 458 15.12 -2.54 -20.73
C GLN A 458 15.72 -1.92 -19.46
N VAL A 459 15.34 -0.67 -19.20
CA VAL A 459 15.62 0.05 -17.95
C VAL A 459 14.30 0.42 -17.26
N LEU A 460 14.26 0.23 -15.95
CA LEU A 460 13.15 0.56 -15.09
C LEU A 460 13.66 1.29 -13.83
N PRO A 461 13.33 2.57 -13.63
CA PRO A 461 13.58 3.22 -12.34
C PRO A 461 12.64 2.61 -11.28
N MET A 462 13.21 2.29 -10.12
CA MET A 462 12.42 1.80 -9.00
C MET A 462 11.68 2.97 -8.33
N PRO A 463 10.48 2.74 -7.76
CA PRO A 463 9.76 3.78 -7.02
C PRO A 463 10.59 4.36 -5.87
N VAL A 464 10.35 5.63 -5.53
CA VAL A 464 11.07 6.34 -4.45
C VAL A 464 11.01 5.62 -3.10
N ASP A 465 9.91 4.91 -2.83
CA ASP A 465 9.70 4.14 -1.59
C ASP A 465 10.47 2.80 -1.53
N PHE A 466 11.17 2.42 -2.60
CA PHE A 466 11.90 1.16 -2.65
C PHE A 466 13.25 1.28 -1.96
N GLU A 467 13.41 0.52 -0.87
CA GLU A 467 14.69 0.32 -0.19
C GLU A 467 15.07 -1.17 -0.25
N PRO A 468 16.25 -1.52 -0.78
CA PRO A 468 16.79 -2.87 -0.69
C PRO A 468 17.23 -3.18 0.75
N ASP A 469 17.32 -4.47 1.07
CA ASP A 469 17.73 -4.90 2.42
C ASP A 469 19.18 -4.44 2.72
N GLU A 470 19.44 -4.00 3.96
CA GLU A 470 20.75 -3.48 4.42
C GLU A 470 21.93 -4.41 4.12
N ASP A 471 21.70 -5.73 4.13
CA ASP A 471 22.71 -6.74 3.79
C ASP A 471 23.21 -6.61 2.33
N VAL A 472 22.34 -6.18 1.42
CA VAL A 472 22.67 -5.94 0.00
C VAL A 472 23.52 -4.67 -0.14
N ILE A 473 23.28 -3.66 0.71
CA ILE A 473 24.04 -2.41 0.74
C ILE A 473 25.43 -2.64 1.37
N SER A 474 25.51 -3.45 2.43
CA SER A 474 26.76 -3.75 3.16
C SER A 474 27.66 -4.76 2.44
N GLY A 475 27.11 -5.73 1.70
CA GLY A 475 27.88 -6.72 0.94
C GLY A 475 28.87 -6.09 -0.06
N CYS A 476 28.51 -4.94 -0.65
CA CYS A 476 29.37 -4.17 -1.55
C CYS A 476 30.58 -3.50 -0.86
N THR A 477 30.59 -3.38 0.47
CA THR A 477 31.72 -2.77 1.22
C THR A 477 32.79 -3.79 1.61
N LYS A 478 32.49 -5.09 1.57
CA LYS A 478 33.41 -6.15 2.00
C LYS A 478 34.11 -6.88 0.84
N ALA A 479 33.54 -6.86 -0.36
CA ALA A 479 34.10 -7.56 -1.53
C ALA A 479 35.28 -6.81 -2.19
N ASP A 480 35.37 -5.49 -2.02
CA ASP A 480 36.38 -4.65 -2.69
C ASP A 480 37.80 -4.75 -2.07
N ASN A 481 38.00 -5.52 -0.98
CA ASN A 481 39.31 -5.66 -0.32
C ASN A 481 40.09 -6.96 -0.67
N ALA A 482 39.57 -7.83 -1.54
CA ALA A 482 40.21 -9.11 -1.83
C ALA A 482 40.94 -9.22 -3.19
N ASP A 483 40.63 -8.35 -4.17
CA ASP A 483 41.12 -8.54 -5.55
C ASP A 483 41.88 -7.32 -6.12
N ALA A 484 42.96 -6.93 -5.46
CA ALA A 484 43.96 -6.04 -6.04
C ALA A 484 45.39 -6.41 -5.57
N VAL A 485 45.97 -7.43 -6.20
CA VAL A 485 47.42 -7.70 -6.18
C VAL A 485 48.05 -7.07 -7.42
N SER A 486 48.77 -5.94 -7.25
CA SER A 486 50.09 -5.68 -7.85
C SER A 486 50.64 -4.30 -7.46
N GLU A 487 51.70 -4.35 -6.66
CA GLU A 487 52.92 -3.55 -6.64
C GLU A 487 52.89 -2.08 -7.12
N CYS A 488 53.04 -1.17 -6.16
CA CYS A 488 54.19 -0.25 -6.14
C CYS A 488 54.39 0.34 -4.75
N SER A 489 55.61 0.18 -4.24
CA SER A 489 56.11 0.64 -2.96
C SER A 489 56.69 2.05 -3.09
N SER A 490 56.27 2.96 -2.22
CA SER A 490 57.20 3.90 -1.56
C SER A 490 56.55 4.53 -0.32
N SER A 491 57.40 4.57 0.71
CA SER A 491 57.17 4.88 2.11
C SER A 491 56.81 6.33 2.42
N SER A 492 55.88 6.55 3.36
CA SER A 492 56.11 7.48 4.49
C SER A 492 55.07 7.31 5.61
N SER A 493 55.59 6.85 6.75
CA SER A 493 55.25 7.18 8.15
C SER A 493 53.79 7.36 8.60
N SER A 494 53.38 6.38 9.40
CA SER A 494 52.44 6.41 10.53
C SER A 494 52.14 7.76 11.20
N SER A 495 50.85 8.05 11.39
CA SER A 495 50.33 8.59 12.65
C SER A 495 48.88 8.14 12.86
N SER A 496 48.69 7.27 13.83
CA SER A 496 47.41 6.83 14.38
C SER A 496 46.72 7.98 15.09
N HIS A 497 45.60 8.47 14.56
CA HIS A 497 44.60 9.16 15.36
C HIS A 497 43.22 8.54 15.13
N SER A 498 42.74 7.95 16.21
CA SER A 498 41.36 7.55 16.43
C SER A 498 40.45 8.78 16.37
N GLU A 499 39.65 8.90 15.32
CA GLU A 499 38.49 9.79 15.33
C GLU A 499 37.21 8.97 15.22
N THR A 500 36.47 8.99 16.31
CA THR A 500 35.05 8.64 16.42
C THR A 500 34.23 9.32 15.32
N PRO A 501 33.31 8.64 14.61
CA PRO A 501 32.47 9.32 13.65
C PRO A 501 31.46 10.18 14.39
N ALA A 502 31.73 11.48 14.42
CA ALA A 502 30.76 12.49 14.82
C ALA A 502 29.56 12.44 13.86
N ARG A 503 28.35 12.54 14.42
CA ARG A 503 27.08 12.69 13.69
C ARG A 503 27.20 13.80 12.64
N ALA A 504 27.41 13.44 11.38
CA ALA A 504 27.14 14.34 10.27
C ALA A 504 25.64 14.70 10.30
N SER A 505 25.35 15.99 10.42
CA SER A 505 23.98 16.52 10.30
C SER A 505 23.34 16.03 9.00
N SER A 506 22.06 15.66 9.03
CA SER A 506 21.32 15.15 7.86
C SER A 506 21.47 16.02 6.61
N ALA A 507 21.64 17.34 6.78
CA ALA A 507 21.90 18.30 5.70
C ALA A 507 23.23 18.06 4.95
N GLY A 508 24.32 17.70 5.65
CA GLY A 508 25.62 17.44 5.01
C GLY A 508 25.63 16.15 4.19
N ARG A 509 24.85 15.16 4.63
CA ARG A 509 24.68 13.89 3.90
C ARG A 509 23.85 14.08 2.62
N GLU A 510 22.88 14.99 2.63
CA GLU A 510 22.11 15.36 1.43
C GLU A 510 22.95 16.16 0.43
N GLU A 511 23.76 17.10 0.88
CA GLU A 511 24.69 17.84 0.00
C GLU A 511 25.72 16.92 -0.67
N GLU A 512 26.30 15.97 0.08
CA GLU A 512 27.19 14.95 -0.48
C GLU A 512 26.49 14.13 -1.58
N VAL A 513 25.28 13.62 -1.32
CA VAL A 513 24.54 12.81 -2.32
C VAL A 513 24.19 13.62 -3.56
N ARG A 514 23.83 14.90 -3.42
CA ARG A 514 23.54 15.79 -4.55
C ARG A 514 24.75 16.04 -5.44
N SER A 515 25.94 16.15 -4.84
CA SER A 515 27.19 16.32 -5.60
C SER A 515 27.49 15.14 -6.54
N HIS A 516 27.02 13.93 -6.21
CA HIS A 516 27.21 12.73 -7.05
C HIS A 516 26.46 12.79 -8.39
N TYR A 517 25.46 13.66 -8.52
CA TYR A 517 24.71 13.86 -9.77
C TYR A 517 25.20 15.07 -10.56
N GLY A 518 26.27 15.73 -10.09
CA GLY A 518 26.93 16.83 -10.77
C GLY A 518 26.49 18.22 -10.29
N PRO A 519 27.10 19.28 -10.87
CA PRO A 519 26.97 20.64 -10.38
C PRO A 519 25.53 21.18 -10.45
N GLY A 520 24.73 20.75 -11.44
CA GLY A 520 23.34 21.20 -11.61
C GLY A 520 22.40 20.79 -10.47
N PHE A 521 22.72 19.70 -9.74
CA PHE A 521 21.96 19.27 -8.56
C PHE A 521 22.50 19.84 -7.25
N ALA A 522 23.80 20.14 -7.22
CA ALA A 522 24.44 20.80 -6.10
C ALA A 522 24.09 22.30 -6.03
N SER A 523 23.93 22.97 -7.18
CA SER A 523 23.60 24.40 -7.25
C SER A 523 22.13 24.72 -7.01
N ASP A 524 21.22 23.79 -7.29
CA ASP A 524 19.78 23.97 -7.10
C ASP A 524 19.22 22.95 -6.07
N PRO A 525 19.08 23.35 -4.79
CA PRO A 525 18.49 22.51 -3.75
C PRO A 525 17.01 22.19 -3.97
N SER A 526 16.29 22.96 -4.80
CA SER A 526 14.86 22.78 -5.03
C SER A 526 14.53 21.65 -6.01
N ARG A 527 15.52 21.24 -6.83
CA ARG A 527 15.40 20.12 -7.78
C ARG A 527 15.34 18.79 -7.03
N PRO A 528 14.34 17.92 -7.23
CA PRO A 528 14.35 16.59 -6.61
C PRO A 528 15.44 15.72 -7.24
N LEU A 529 15.97 14.79 -6.44
CA LEU A 529 16.97 13.82 -6.89
C LEU A 529 16.34 12.79 -7.84
N PRO A 530 17.11 12.25 -8.80
CA PRO A 530 16.63 11.16 -9.64
C PRO A 530 16.37 9.89 -8.80
N PRO A 531 15.60 8.92 -9.35
CA PRO A 531 15.30 7.67 -8.67
C PRO A 531 16.59 6.98 -8.20
N ARG A 532 16.64 6.63 -6.92
CA ARG A 532 17.85 6.10 -6.26
C ARG A 532 18.27 4.74 -6.83
N TYR A 533 17.31 3.89 -7.17
CA TYR A 533 17.60 2.54 -7.65
C TYR A 533 17.07 2.32 -9.06
N LEU A 534 17.85 1.61 -9.85
CA LEU A 534 17.59 1.32 -11.25
C LEU A 534 17.65 -0.18 -11.46
N LEU A 535 16.67 -0.73 -12.16
CA LEU A 535 16.63 -2.12 -12.53
C LEU A 535 16.82 -2.25 -14.04
N THR A 536 17.73 -3.13 -14.46
CA THR A 536 18.08 -3.32 -15.87
C THR A 536 17.99 -4.79 -16.24
N GLY A 537 17.48 -5.08 -17.43
CA GLY A 537 17.40 -6.42 -18.00
C GLY A 537 18.29 -6.53 -19.24
N GLY A 538 19.17 -7.53 -19.26
CA GLY A 538 20.11 -7.76 -20.36
C GLY A 538 19.82 -9.05 -21.13
N LEU A 539 20.36 -9.11 -22.37
CA LEU A 539 20.45 -10.35 -23.14
C LEU A 539 21.50 -11.32 -22.57
N ASP A 540 22.29 -10.89 -21.59
CA ASP A 540 23.19 -11.74 -20.80
C ASP A 540 22.46 -12.63 -19.77
N SER A 541 21.14 -12.80 -19.93
CA SER A 541 20.21 -13.50 -19.03
C SER A 541 20.15 -12.99 -17.59
N THR A 542 20.79 -11.84 -17.30
CA THR A 542 20.81 -11.24 -15.97
C THR A 542 19.89 -10.03 -15.84
N ILE A 543 19.34 -9.89 -14.65
CA ILE A 543 18.77 -8.62 -14.19
C ILE A 543 19.80 -8.00 -13.26
N ARG A 544 19.97 -6.68 -13.28
CA ARG A 544 20.87 -5.98 -12.35
C ARG A 544 20.16 -4.83 -11.67
N LEU A 545 20.44 -4.67 -10.38
CA LEU A 545 20.02 -3.55 -9.56
C LEU A 545 21.21 -2.61 -9.36
N PHE A 546 21.10 -1.39 -9.86
CA PHE A 546 22.11 -0.34 -9.72
C PHE A 546 21.63 0.73 -8.74
N ASP A 547 22.58 1.32 -8.02
CA ASP A 547 22.39 2.58 -7.31
C ASP A 547 22.74 3.75 -8.25
N SER A 548 21.81 4.68 -8.45
CA SER A 548 22.00 5.80 -9.36
C SER A 548 23.00 6.82 -8.83
N ALA A 549 23.14 6.96 -7.51
CA ALA A 549 24.07 7.89 -6.88
C ALA A 549 25.53 7.40 -6.99
N THR A 550 25.77 6.12 -6.74
CA THR A 550 27.13 5.56 -6.73
C THR A 550 27.52 4.91 -8.06
N GLY A 551 26.56 4.54 -8.91
CA GLY A 551 26.82 3.79 -10.13
C GLY A 551 27.13 2.31 -9.90
N LYS A 552 27.20 1.86 -8.65
CA LYS A 552 27.56 0.48 -8.32
C LYS A 552 26.39 -0.47 -8.60
N CYS A 553 26.72 -1.65 -9.11
CA CYS A 553 25.78 -2.76 -9.19
C CYS A 553 25.63 -3.38 -7.80
N LEU A 554 24.47 -3.20 -7.18
CA LEU A 554 24.16 -3.73 -5.85
C LEU A 554 23.90 -5.23 -5.88
N LYS A 555 23.20 -5.68 -6.93
CA LYS A 555 22.74 -7.06 -7.03
C LYS A 555 22.55 -7.50 -8.46
N THR A 556 22.85 -8.78 -8.71
CA THR A 556 22.59 -9.45 -9.98
C THR A 556 21.66 -10.62 -9.72
N PHE A 557 20.55 -10.69 -10.46
CA PHE A 557 19.58 -11.77 -10.37
C PHE A 557 19.87 -12.78 -11.48
N PHE A 558 20.04 -14.04 -11.09
CA PHE A 558 20.29 -15.16 -11.98
C PHE A 558 19.09 -16.10 -11.98
N GLY A 559 18.71 -16.63 -13.14
CA GLY A 559 17.70 -17.68 -13.22
C GLY A 559 16.94 -17.81 -14.53
N HIS A 560 17.08 -16.86 -15.47
CA HIS A 560 16.72 -17.10 -16.87
C HIS A 560 17.81 -17.89 -17.58
N LEU A 561 17.40 -18.74 -18.52
CA LEU A 561 18.35 -19.51 -19.33
C LEU A 561 18.87 -18.70 -20.51
N GLU A 562 18.01 -17.84 -21.06
CA GLU A 562 18.32 -17.00 -22.22
C GLU A 562 18.08 -15.51 -21.93
N GLY A 563 18.33 -14.67 -22.94
CA GLY A 563 18.26 -13.22 -22.83
C GLY A 563 16.88 -12.69 -22.47
N ILE A 564 16.87 -11.62 -21.67
CA ILE A 564 15.64 -10.96 -21.19
C ILE A 564 15.22 -9.88 -22.19
N TRP A 565 13.98 -9.94 -22.65
CA TRP A 565 13.41 -8.97 -23.59
C TRP A 565 12.48 -7.97 -22.91
N GLY A 566 11.67 -8.44 -21.95
CA GLY A 566 10.70 -7.62 -21.24
C GLY A 566 10.97 -7.59 -19.73
N LEU A 567 10.89 -6.41 -19.14
CA LEU A 567 11.08 -6.14 -17.71
C LEU A 567 10.02 -5.15 -17.21
N ALA A 568 9.11 -5.59 -16.37
CA ALA A 568 8.17 -4.72 -15.66
C ALA A 568 8.30 -4.96 -14.16
N GLY A 569 8.10 -3.95 -13.33
CA GLY A 569 8.30 -4.12 -11.89
C GLY A 569 7.64 -3.02 -11.06
N ASP A 570 7.26 -3.41 -9.85
CA ASP A 570 6.78 -2.57 -8.78
C ASP A 570 7.73 -2.69 -7.57
N SER A 571 7.47 -1.97 -6.48
CA SER A 571 8.20 -2.13 -5.22
C SER A 571 8.10 -3.54 -4.62
N LEU A 572 7.09 -4.32 -5.00
CA LEU A 572 6.79 -5.64 -4.43
C LEU A 572 7.28 -6.82 -5.27
N ARG A 573 7.32 -6.66 -6.60
CA ARG A 573 7.57 -7.76 -7.55
C ARG A 573 8.16 -7.24 -8.85
N ILE A 574 9.01 -8.06 -9.47
CA ILE A 574 9.52 -7.86 -10.83
C ILE A 574 8.98 -8.99 -11.69
N VAL A 575 8.53 -8.68 -12.89
CA VAL A 575 8.11 -9.63 -13.91
C VAL A 575 9.03 -9.47 -15.11
N THR A 576 9.57 -10.59 -15.56
CA THR A 576 10.49 -10.64 -16.70
C THR A 576 10.05 -11.66 -17.71
N GLY A 577 10.10 -11.30 -18.99
CA GLY A 577 9.92 -12.19 -20.12
C GLY A 577 11.25 -12.37 -20.84
N ALA A 578 11.59 -13.62 -21.13
CA ALA A 578 12.86 -13.97 -21.76
C ALA A 578 12.64 -14.78 -23.04
N ASN A 579 13.75 -14.99 -23.75
CA ASN A 579 13.79 -15.72 -25.01
C ASN A 579 13.47 -17.23 -24.83
N ASP A 580 13.63 -17.75 -23.62
CA ASP A 580 13.31 -19.13 -23.21
C ASP A 580 11.79 -19.42 -23.12
N ALA A 581 10.96 -18.56 -23.69
CA ALA A 581 9.49 -18.60 -23.64
C ALA A 581 8.89 -18.57 -22.23
N CYS A 582 9.68 -18.22 -21.21
CA CYS A 582 9.25 -18.19 -19.82
C CYS A 582 9.01 -16.76 -19.32
N VAL A 583 8.04 -16.64 -18.43
CA VAL A 583 7.81 -15.42 -17.64
C VAL A 583 8.17 -15.74 -16.18
N LYS A 584 9.13 -15.01 -15.62
CA LYS A 584 9.53 -15.19 -14.21
C LYS A 584 9.06 -14.03 -13.34
N LEU A 585 8.60 -14.37 -12.15
CA LEU A 585 8.26 -13.43 -11.08
C LEU A 585 9.38 -13.44 -10.03
N TRP A 586 9.87 -12.28 -9.66
CA TRP A 586 10.95 -12.10 -8.71
C TRP A 586 10.53 -11.20 -7.56
N GLU A 587 11.09 -11.48 -6.39
CA GLU A 587 11.05 -10.55 -5.27
C GLU A 587 12.17 -9.50 -5.41
N PRO A 588 11.89 -8.19 -5.44
CA PRO A 588 12.90 -7.17 -5.74
C PRO A 588 13.98 -7.03 -4.65
N ARG A 589 13.62 -7.27 -3.37
CA ARG A 589 14.54 -7.15 -2.22
C ARG A 589 15.49 -8.36 -2.14
N SER A 590 14.91 -9.56 -2.02
CA SER A 590 15.68 -10.80 -1.87
C SER A 590 16.33 -11.28 -3.16
N GLY A 591 15.77 -10.89 -4.31
CA GLY A 591 16.19 -11.36 -5.63
C GLY A 591 15.97 -12.83 -5.91
N LYS A 592 15.12 -13.47 -5.12
CA LYS A 592 14.68 -14.83 -5.39
C LYS A 592 13.61 -14.82 -6.47
N CYS A 593 13.70 -15.79 -7.38
CA CYS A 593 12.63 -16.10 -8.31
C CYS A 593 11.50 -16.79 -7.55
N GLU A 594 10.34 -16.15 -7.41
CA GLU A 594 9.18 -16.69 -6.72
C GLU A 594 8.46 -17.74 -7.57
N ARG A 595 8.34 -17.49 -8.88
CA ARG A 595 7.59 -18.34 -9.81
C ARG A 595 8.18 -18.30 -11.21
N THR A 596 8.15 -19.45 -11.89
CA THR A 596 8.36 -19.54 -13.34
C THR A 596 7.05 -19.93 -14.02
N ILE A 597 6.55 -19.08 -14.89
CA ILE A 597 5.32 -19.27 -15.67
C ILE A 597 5.73 -19.68 -17.07
N THR A 598 5.37 -20.89 -17.46
CA THR A 598 5.58 -21.42 -18.81
C THR A 598 4.25 -21.47 -19.56
N GLY A 599 4.31 -21.38 -20.88
CA GLY A 599 3.17 -21.68 -21.72
C GLY A 599 3.16 -21.01 -23.07
N HIS A 600 3.93 -19.94 -23.28
CA HIS A 600 4.16 -19.39 -24.61
C HIS A 600 4.94 -20.40 -25.47
N ARG A 601 4.68 -20.40 -26.78
CA ARG A 601 5.39 -21.29 -27.72
C ARG A 601 6.65 -20.66 -28.29
N GLY A 602 6.81 -19.35 -28.16
CA GLY A 602 7.97 -18.60 -28.61
C GLY A 602 8.48 -17.62 -27.55
N PRO A 603 9.53 -16.86 -27.88
CA PRO A 603 10.11 -15.83 -27.02
C PRO A 603 9.05 -14.88 -26.46
N VAL A 604 9.15 -14.54 -25.17
CA VAL A 604 8.31 -13.50 -24.57
C VAL A 604 9.02 -12.17 -24.75
N THR A 605 8.56 -11.42 -25.74
CA THR A 605 9.17 -10.16 -26.20
C THR A 605 8.84 -8.97 -25.28
N CYS A 606 7.67 -9.00 -24.63
CA CYS A 606 7.20 -7.88 -23.83
C CYS A 606 6.30 -8.32 -22.68
N VAL A 607 6.32 -7.53 -21.61
CA VAL A 607 5.61 -7.82 -20.36
C VAL A 607 5.04 -6.54 -19.80
N GLY A 608 3.88 -6.64 -19.16
CA GLY A 608 3.14 -5.53 -18.57
C GLY A 608 2.61 -5.92 -17.21
N LEU A 609 2.72 -5.01 -16.26
CA LEU A 609 2.32 -5.22 -14.88
C LEU A 609 1.29 -4.17 -14.47
N SER A 610 0.29 -4.62 -13.73
CA SER A 610 -0.67 -3.81 -12.97
C SER A 610 -0.82 -4.45 -11.59
N ASP A 611 -1.40 -3.72 -10.64
CA ASP A 611 -1.59 -4.13 -9.25
C ASP A 611 -2.29 -5.50 -9.11
N SER A 612 -3.23 -5.80 -10.02
CA SER A 612 -4.06 -7.01 -9.97
C SER A 612 -3.97 -7.90 -11.20
N ARG A 613 -3.21 -7.48 -12.22
CA ARG A 613 -3.10 -8.17 -13.50
C ARG A 613 -1.65 -8.15 -14.00
N MET A 614 -1.30 -9.11 -14.81
CA MET A 614 -0.11 -9.04 -15.67
C MET A 614 -0.50 -9.44 -17.09
N ALA A 615 0.26 -8.96 -18.06
CA ALA A 615 0.16 -9.35 -19.45
C ALA A 615 1.54 -9.75 -19.97
N SER A 616 1.60 -10.81 -20.77
CA SER A 616 2.78 -11.19 -21.54
C SER A 616 2.41 -11.27 -23.02
N GLY A 617 3.27 -10.71 -23.86
CA GLY A 617 3.18 -10.79 -25.31
C GLY A 617 4.37 -11.57 -25.83
N SER A 618 4.11 -12.43 -26.80
CA SER A 618 5.12 -13.31 -27.39
C SER A 618 5.11 -13.21 -28.92
N GLU A 619 6.17 -13.74 -29.50
CA GLU A 619 6.28 -13.96 -30.93
C GLU A 619 5.28 -15.02 -31.45
N ASP A 620 4.64 -15.79 -30.56
CA ASP A 620 3.57 -16.74 -30.90
C ASP A 620 2.24 -16.10 -31.32
N ASN A 621 2.21 -14.77 -31.50
CA ASN A 621 1.04 -13.95 -31.83
C ASN A 621 -0.04 -13.91 -30.73
N GLU A 622 0.21 -14.51 -29.56
CA GLU A 622 -0.72 -14.52 -28.44
C GLU A 622 -0.32 -13.47 -27.39
N ILE A 623 -1.35 -12.88 -26.78
CA ILE A 623 -1.19 -12.09 -25.57
C ILE A 623 -1.89 -12.82 -24.44
N ARG A 624 -1.17 -13.10 -23.36
CA ARG A 624 -1.71 -13.78 -22.19
C ARG A 624 -1.87 -12.79 -21.06
N VAL A 625 -3.12 -12.60 -20.65
CA VAL A 625 -3.46 -11.75 -19.52
C VAL A 625 -3.80 -12.65 -18.33
N TYR A 626 -3.06 -12.47 -17.25
CA TYR A 626 -3.29 -13.16 -15.99
C TYR A 626 -3.93 -12.19 -15.01
N SER A 627 -5.12 -12.54 -14.51
CA SER A 627 -5.87 -11.74 -13.53
C SER A 627 -5.86 -12.41 -12.16
N PHE A 628 -5.31 -11.71 -11.17
CA PHE A 628 -5.23 -12.14 -9.76
C PHE A 628 -6.35 -11.52 -8.90
N GLY A 629 -7.21 -10.69 -9.49
CA GLY A 629 -8.36 -10.04 -8.87
C GLY A 629 -9.49 -11.02 -8.47
N SER A 630 -10.33 -10.59 -7.52
CA SER A 630 -11.56 -11.29 -7.11
C SER A 630 -12.74 -11.08 -8.06
N GLN A 631 -12.60 -10.21 -9.07
CA GLN A 631 -13.67 -9.84 -9.99
C GLN A 631 -14.10 -11.04 -10.86
N PRO A 632 -15.41 -11.17 -11.17
CA PRO A 632 -15.90 -12.17 -12.09
C PRO A 632 -15.43 -11.84 -13.51
N GLY A 633 -14.28 -12.38 -13.90
CA GLY A 633 -13.84 -12.45 -15.30
C GLY A 633 -14.20 -13.81 -15.91
N PRO A 634 -14.22 -13.91 -17.25
CA PRO A 634 -14.36 -15.20 -17.92
C PRO A 634 -13.19 -16.14 -17.55
N GLY A 635 -13.47 -17.44 -17.49
CA GLY A 635 -12.45 -18.48 -17.30
C GLY A 635 -12.29 -19.02 -15.86
N PRO A 636 -11.86 -20.29 -15.72
CA PRO A 636 -11.55 -20.88 -14.42
C PRO A 636 -10.30 -20.24 -13.78
N THR A 637 -10.22 -20.28 -12.46
CA THR A 637 -8.98 -19.98 -11.73
C THR A 637 -8.00 -21.14 -11.91
N ILE A 638 -6.83 -20.85 -12.43
CA ILE A 638 -5.75 -21.81 -12.71
C ILE A 638 -4.58 -21.48 -11.76
N GLU A 639 -3.83 -22.51 -11.37
CA GLU A 639 -2.53 -22.29 -10.72
C GLU A 639 -1.47 -22.02 -11.81
N VAL A 640 -0.90 -20.84 -11.75
CA VAL A 640 -0.01 -20.27 -12.75
C VAL A 640 1.42 -20.34 -12.24
N GLY A 641 2.23 -21.09 -12.98
CA GLY A 641 3.67 -21.24 -12.77
C GLY A 641 4.04 -22.22 -11.65
N THR A 642 5.23 -22.80 -11.79
CA THR A 642 5.81 -23.67 -10.76
C THR A 642 6.52 -22.81 -9.71
N PRO A 643 6.30 -23.07 -8.41
CA PRO A 643 7.17 -22.51 -7.37
C PRO A 643 8.59 -23.05 -7.57
N ASN A 644 9.57 -22.17 -7.50
CA ASN A 644 10.99 -22.54 -7.50
C ASN A 644 11.48 -22.78 -6.07
#